data_AF-A0A1R3FAR1-F1
#
_entry.id   AF-A0A1R3FAR1-F1
#
_cell.length_a   1.000
_cell.length_b   1.000
_cell.length_c   1.000
_cell.angle_alpha   90.00
_cell.angle_beta   90.00
_cell.angle_gamma   90.00
#
_symmetry.space_group_name_H-M   'P 1'
#
loop_
_entity.id
_entity.type
_entity.pdbx_description
1 polymer ?
#
loop_
_entity_poly.entity_id
_entity_poly.type
_entity_poly.pdbx_seq_one_letter_code
_entity_poly.pdbx_strand_id
1 'polypeptide(L)'
;MAKSPLAKNSKTVKHVRNSKNVVPLRLTIPSKQTREKIGEFDISHLLHIGASINNNKVESRASYLRSFCKQAKKYVDNGQSAQSVTGRYEALRALIIFCDTLNVNPLSKEGYLKFAGNDGELRHRMKMYRPSKKIWEMNHGDELGIKESSAAHITSNLRTALSWCGLPTNSWKTLHRGFSGGKTPNKGYSDEEEKVLVSRLSTLFFTLAPQLIVAKKENLILPEKLPIVIDLGGHQEVISIQTSLQAQTHTQSRNGTSINHSAAFNMVMGAAYHLMCFFTSLNDTDVRKITHPLTIHTDERDKSLQVIKVSSFKARSNIKVDAVLTNQTLDFDIDKRDGVKFIKTLETLSALYCDGNEKDSELLFTLNDQGEKGDSFNLIQLNNHLVMELNLLSPTRTSIIPWLRELFYNYRKQYFIKLNKETNELGRAIVSKITRPCSKTKATLGATNTAYSILSCFTDLPLKGVLLPISYSKKDSNGNIRVSLKYRNGDSYCFSIPASDKTLIQDIEQFATELADKQPRKYDRLLLKRGHEKQPPKDWDGINPLSSMLMSTWSVAPDEYFISLQSSRWREMTSNQTYTDYGKGSVQSLLQNLLQTIDKHYANGDPRLNKIIISQAIQVMQNLSEDKSLGQAKSEVTTRLGITMLAHDEWRKKQQHEKAKTNPNGVHCNGQQSIMDGKNTQRETNNSMKLILPCTEYDMCYKCQSARAVDEVQAIYKLISFIDVLKEAVDQYPNEKEQVHEKIYVFEFTLDGASQDVYEEAIALFNKNGRHPRVSMNHAILALYR
;
A
#
# COMPACT_ATOMS: atom_id res chain seq x y z
N MET A 1 -37.39 -89.24 12.23
CA MET A 1 -36.82 -87.89 12.30
C MET A 1 -37.85 -86.88 11.78
N ALA A 2 -38.45 -86.12 12.69
CA ALA A 2 -39.56 -85.22 12.41
C ALA A 2 -39.06 -83.88 11.84
N LYS A 3 -39.66 -83.43 10.73
CA LYS A 3 -39.37 -82.16 10.07
C LYS A 3 -39.99 -80.99 10.85
N SER A 4 -39.21 -79.92 11.02
CA SER A 4 -39.46 -78.73 11.85
C SER A 4 -40.76 -77.95 11.51
N PRO A 5 -41.49 -77.42 12.51
CA PRO A 5 -42.84 -76.85 12.36
C PRO A 5 -42.86 -75.34 12.08
N LEU A 6 -42.20 -74.87 11.01
CA LEU A 6 -42.26 -73.45 10.58
C LEU A 6 -42.83 -73.24 9.17
N ALA A 7 -43.33 -74.30 8.51
CA ALA A 7 -43.91 -74.22 7.16
C ALA A 7 -45.43 -73.93 7.12
N LYS A 8 -45.97 -73.20 8.12
CA LYS A 8 -47.37 -72.74 8.13
C LYS A 8 -47.44 -71.30 8.62
N ASN A 9 -47.11 -70.35 7.74
CA ASN A 9 -47.64 -68.97 7.71
C ASN A 9 -47.04 -68.20 6.51
N SER A 10 -47.31 -68.65 5.30
CA SER A 10 -47.05 -67.89 4.07
C SER A 10 -48.23 -66.95 3.81
N LYS A 11 -48.19 -65.73 4.36
CA LYS A 11 -48.97 -64.60 3.83
C LYS A 11 -48.15 -63.94 2.72
N THR A 12 -48.68 -63.98 1.50
CA THR A 12 -48.20 -63.23 0.33
C THR A 12 -48.06 -61.75 0.65
N VAL A 13 -46.83 -61.28 0.85
CA VAL A 13 -46.50 -59.84 0.88
C VAL A 13 -46.22 -59.42 -0.55
N LYS A 14 -47.13 -58.62 -1.13
CA LYS A 14 -46.87 -57.85 -2.35
C LYS A 14 -45.64 -56.97 -2.09
N HIS A 15 -44.55 -57.19 -2.83
CA HIS A 15 -43.44 -56.24 -2.88
C HIS A 15 -43.92 -54.94 -3.53
N VAL A 16 -44.42 -54.02 -2.71
CA VAL A 16 -44.53 -52.62 -3.09
C VAL A 16 -43.11 -52.07 -3.12
N ARG A 17 -42.58 -51.77 -4.32
CA ARG A 17 -41.36 -50.98 -4.49
C ARG A 17 -41.62 -49.59 -3.89
N ASN A 18 -41.23 -49.42 -2.64
CA ASN A 18 -41.36 -48.15 -1.93
C ASN A 18 -40.15 -47.27 -2.29
N SER A 19 -40.25 -46.47 -3.34
CA SER A 19 -39.22 -45.53 -3.81
C SER A 19 -39.15 -44.23 -2.98
N LYS A 20 -39.39 -44.30 -1.66
CA LYS A 20 -39.51 -43.12 -0.78
C LYS A 20 -38.49 -43.05 0.36
N ASN A 21 -37.43 -43.86 0.35
CA ASN A 21 -36.29 -43.74 1.27
C ASN A 21 -34.96 -43.58 0.52
N VAL A 22 -34.87 -42.61 -0.41
CA VAL A 22 -33.56 -42.13 -0.86
C VAL A 22 -33.17 -40.97 0.06
N VAL A 23 -32.40 -41.27 1.11
CA VAL A 23 -31.72 -40.22 1.89
C VAL A 23 -30.78 -39.50 0.91
N PRO A 24 -30.95 -38.18 0.66
CA PRO A 24 -30.03 -37.44 -0.21
C PRO A 24 -28.63 -37.58 0.35
N LEU A 25 -27.69 -38.02 -0.49
CA LEU A 25 -26.31 -38.24 -0.10
C LEU A 25 -25.65 -36.89 0.15
N ARG A 26 -25.76 -36.36 1.37
CA ARG A 26 -25.19 -35.06 1.75
C ARG A 26 -23.67 -35.14 1.72
N LEU A 27 -23.06 -34.44 0.77
CA LEU A 27 -21.62 -34.31 0.68
C LEU A 27 -21.18 -33.14 1.56
N THR A 28 -20.68 -33.42 2.77
CA THR A 28 -20.27 -32.37 3.71
C THR A 28 -18.77 -32.33 3.94
N ILE A 29 -18.24 -31.12 4.14
CA ILE A 29 -16.87 -30.88 4.60
C ILE A 29 -16.85 -30.11 5.92
N PRO A 30 -15.82 -30.29 6.76
CA PRO A 30 -15.60 -29.41 7.89
C PRO A 30 -15.31 -27.99 7.38
N SER A 31 -16.02 -27.01 7.93
CA SER A 31 -15.83 -25.59 7.64
C SER A 31 -15.85 -24.80 8.93
N LYS A 32 -15.02 -23.76 8.99
CA LYS A 32 -14.95 -22.89 10.16
C LYS A 32 -16.13 -21.91 10.12
N GLN A 33 -17.13 -22.09 10.99
CA GLN A 33 -18.30 -21.19 11.07
C GLN A 33 -18.03 -19.97 11.96
N THR A 34 -17.26 -20.14 13.04
CA THR A 34 -16.78 -19.07 13.93
C THR A 34 -15.35 -19.39 14.42
N ARG A 35 -14.73 -18.52 15.24
CA ARG A 35 -13.37 -18.75 15.76
C ARG A 35 -13.23 -20.09 16.49
N GLU A 36 -14.29 -20.56 17.15
CA GLU A 36 -14.30 -21.72 18.04
C GLU A 36 -15.13 -22.91 17.53
N LYS A 37 -16.11 -22.70 16.64
CA LYS A 37 -17.01 -23.77 16.17
C LYS A 37 -16.69 -24.22 14.76
N ILE A 38 -16.31 -25.49 14.63
CA ILE A 38 -16.25 -26.21 13.35
C ILE A 38 -17.66 -26.71 13.05
N GLY A 39 -18.21 -26.32 11.90
CA GLY A 39 -19.48 -26.82 11.40
C GLY A 39 -19.30 -27.66 10.15
N GLU A 40 -20.38 -28.29 9.69
CA GLU A 40 -20.41 -28.95 8.39
C GLU A 40 -20.93 -27.98 7.32
N PHE A 41 -20.31 -28.02 6.14
CA PHE A 41 -20.73 -27.26 4.96
C PHE A 41 -21.06 -28.23 3.82
N ASP A 42 -22.24 -28.08 3.22
CA ASP A 42 -22.73 -28.94 2.14
C ASP A 42 -22.18 -28.49 0.77
N ILE A 43 -21.42 -29.38 0.14
CA ILE A 43 -20.80 -29.17 -1.18
C ILE A 43 -21.53 -29.92 -2.30
N SER A 44 -22.73 -30.45 -2.05
CA SER A 44 -23.50 -31.21 -3.04
C SER A 44 -23.80 -30.43 -4.32
N HIS A 45 -23.82 -29.09 -4.25
CA HIS A 45 -23.96 -28.21 -5.40
C HIS A 45 -22.86 -28.42 -6.47
N LEU A 46 -21.67 -28.93 -6.10
CA LEU A 46 -20.59 -29.27 -7.05
C LEU A 46 -20.92 -30.47 -7.97
N LEU A 47 -21.95 -31.26 -7.64
CA LEU A 47 -22.44 -32.33 -8.52
C LEU A 47 -23.13 -31.80 -9.77
N HIS A 48 -23.49 -30.51 -9.81
CA HIS A 48 -24.27 -29.92 -10.88
C HIS A 48 -23.41 -29.05 -11.79
N ILE A 49 -23.81 -28.93 -13.07
CA ILE A 49 -23.12 -28.07 -14.05
C ILE A 49 -23.04 -26.63 -13.51
N GLY A 50 -21.86 -26.03 -13.57
CA GLY A 50 -21.62 -24.67 -13.08
C GLY A 50 -21.76 -24.54 -11.55
N ALA A 51 -21.71 -25.66 -10.82
CA ALA A 51 -21.84 -25.71 -9.37
C ALA A 51 -23.16 -25.10 -8.84
N SER A 52 -24.25 -25.23 -9.61
CA SER A 52 -25.58 -24.71 -9.26
C SER A 52 -26.61 -25.83 -9.20
N ILE A 53 -27.30 -25.98 -8.07
CA ILE A 53 -28.29 -27.06 -7.83
C ILE A 53 -29.43 -27.04 -8.86
N ASN A 54 -29.71 -25.87 -9.45
CA ASN A 54 -30.75 -25.70 -10.47
C ASN A 54 -30.36 -26.30 -11.83
N ASN A 55 -29.09 -26.64 -12.04
CA ASN A 55 -28.58 -27.19 -13.30
C ASN A 55 -28.54 -28.73 -13.27
N ASN A 56 -28.32 -29.33 -14.44
CA ASN A 56 -28.22 -30.77 -14.59
C ASN A 56 -27.11 -31.38 -13.71
N LYS A 57 -27.42 -32.52 -13.10
CA LYS A 57 -26.50 -33.27 -12.26
C LYS A 57 -25.56 -34.13 -13.11
N VAL A 58 -24.28 -34.16 -12.74
CA VAL A 58 -23.21 -34.94 -13.39
C VAL A 58 -22.79 -36.08 -12.46
N GLU A 59 -23.41 -37.25 -12.64
CA GLU A 59 -23.23 -38.40 -11.73
C GLU A 59 -21.78 -38.91 -11.64
N SER A 60 -21.00 -38.76 -12.71
CA SER A 60 -19.60 -39.18 -12.74
C SER A 60 -18.70 -38.46 -11.72
N ARG A 61 -19.13 -37.30 -11.19
CA ARG A 61 -18.39 -36.55 -10.14
C ARG A 61 -18.54 -37.16 -8.75
N ALA A 62 -19.56 -37.97 -8.51
CA ALA A 62 -19.96 -38.37 -7.16
C ALA A 62 -18.86 -39.14 -6.41
N SER A 63 -18.15 -40.04 -7.07
CA SER A 63 -17.05 -40.81 -6.47
C SER A 63 -15.90 -39.90 -6.01
N TYR A 64 -15.49 -38.96 -6.86
CA TYR A 64 -14.42 -38.00 -6.59
C TYR A 64 -14.76 -37.06 -5.42
N LEU A 65 -15.99 -36.54 -5.38
CA LEU A 65 -16.42 -35.64 -4.31
C LEU A 65 -16.59 -36.36 -2.97
N ARG A 66 -17.06 -37.63 -2.98
CA ARG A 66 -17.07 -38.46 -1.76
C ARG A 66 -15.66 -38.67 -1.20
N SER A 67 -14.68 -38.95 -2.07
CA SER A 67 -13.28 -39.07 -1.65
C SER A 67 -12.77 -37.76 -1.06
N PHE A 68 -13.07 -36.62 -1.70
CA PHE A 68 -12.70 -35.30 -1.19
C PHE A 68 -13.27 -35.05 0.21
N CYS A 69 -14.56 -35.29 0.44
CA CYS A 69 -15.19 -35.16 1.75
C CYS A 69 -14.52 -36.03 2.81
N LYS A 70 -14.22 -37.30 2.49
CA LYS A 70 -13.56 -38.23 3.40
C LYS A 70 -12.18 -37.74 3.82
N GLN A 71 -11.37 -37.26 2.87
CA GLN A 71 -10.03 -36.75 3.17
C GLN A 71 -10.08 -35.40 3.91
N ALA A 72 -11.06 -34.55 3.60
CA ALA A 72 -11.27 -33.30 4.32
C ALA A 72 -11.58 -33.51 5.80
N LYS A 73 -12.46 -34.47 6.13
CA LYS A 73 -12.75 -34.86 7.52
C LYS A 73 -11.50 -35.39 8.22
N LYS A 74 -10.84 -36.39 7.61
CA LYS A 74 -9.59 -36.96 8.14
C LYS A 74 -8.49 -35.91 8.40
N TYR A 75 -8.34 -34.93 7.51
CA TYR A 75 -7.34 -33.87 7.67
C TYR A 75 -7.59 -33.05 8.93
N VAL A 76 -8.84 -32.66 9.18
CA VAL A 76 -9.22 -31.88 10.38
C VAL A 76 -9.19 -32.74 11.63
N ASP A 77 -9.63 -34.00 11.56
CA ASP A 77 -9.56 -34.95 12.68
C ASP A 77 -8.11 -35.18 13.16
N ASN A 78 -7.13 -35.03 12.25
CA ASN A 78 -5.70 -35.05 12.57
C ASN A 78 -5.17 -33.72 13.17
N GLY A 79 -6.04 -32.86 13.70
CA GLY A 79 -5.69 -31.59 14.34
C GLY A 79 -5.33 -30.46 13.37
N GLN A 80 -5.62 -30.60 12.07
CA GLN A 80 -5.29 -29.58 11.08
C GLN A 80 -6.43 -28.55 10.89
N SER A 81 -6.10 -27.40 10.30
CA SER A 81 -7.04 -26.28 10.18
C SER A 81 -8.16 -26.51 9.16
N ALA A 82 -9.41 -26.40 9.62
CA ALA A 82 -10.61 -26.38 8.76
C ALA A 82 -10.60 -25.23 7.74
N GLN A 83 -9.90 -24.12 8.03
CA GLN A 83 -9.75 -23.01 7.07
C GLN A 83 -8.95 -23.44 5.82
N SER A 84 -8.00 -24.37 5.98
CA SER A 84 -7.25 -24.92 4.85
C SER A 84 -8.14 -25.80 3.96
N VAL A 85 -9.14 -26.47 4.54
CA VAL A 85 -10.15 -27.23 3.79
C VAL A 85 -10.99 -26.29 2.94
N THR A 86 -11.44 -25.15 3.49
CA THR A 86 -12.16 -24.12 2.73
C THR A 86 -11.36 -23.62 1.53
N GLY A 87 -10.07 -23.33 1.70
CA GLY A 87 -9.20 -22.90 0.59
C GLY A 87 -9.03 -23.95 -0.52
N ARG A 88 -9.02 -25.24 -0.16
CA ARG A 88 -8.99 -26.37 -1.12
C ARG A 88 -10.32 -26.53 -1.86
N TYR A 89 -11.43 -26.39 -1.13
CA TYR A 89 -12.78 -26.40 -1.71
C TYR A 89 -12.98 -25.26 -2.72
N GLU A 90 -12.59 -24.03 -2.38
CA GLU A 90 -12.75 -22.88 -3.30
C GLU A 90 -11.96 -23.06 -4.60
N ALA A 91 -10.74 -23.62 -4.51
CA ALA A 91 -9.94 -23.92 -5.69
C ALA A 91 -10.59 -25.01 -6.57
N LEU A 92 -11.15 -26.06 -5.97
CA LEU A 92 -11.87 -27.11 -6.68
C LEU A 92 -13.16 -26.58 -7.33
N ARG A 93 -13.93 -25.77 -6.60
CA ARG A 93 -15.14 -25.11 -7.11
C ARG A 93 -14.83 -24.23 -8.32
N ALA A 94 -13.77 -23.42 -8.24
CA ALA A 94 -13.35 -22.56 -9.34
C ALA A 94 -12.97 -23.35 -10.60
N LEU A 95 -12.25 -24.47 -10.45
CA LEU A 95 -11.95 -25.37 -11.56
C LEU A 95 -13.22 -25.93 -12.21
N ILE A 96 -14.17 -26.41 -11.40
CA ILE A 96 -15.42 -27.01 -11.90
C ILE A 96 -16.22 -25.99 -12.70
N ILE A 97 -16.44 -24.79 -12.16
CA ILE A 97 -17.20 -23.72 -12.85
C ILE A 97 -16.55 -23.37 -14.19
N PHE A 98 -15.23 -23.20 -14.20
CA PHE A 98 -14.49 -22.85 -15.41
C PHE A 98 -14.58 -23.94 -16.49
N CYS A 99 -14.31 -25.19 -16.13
CA CYS A 99 -14.34 -26.30 -17.07
C CYS A 99 -15.75 -26.60 -17.59
N ASP A 100 -16.78 -26.46 -16.75
CA ASP A 100 -18.18 -26.64 -17.14
C ASP A 100 -18.60 -25.62 -18.19
N THR A 101 -18.16 -24.37 -18.04
CA THR A 101 -18.42 -23.30 -19.02
C THR A 101 -17.74 -23.58 -20.36
N LEU A 102 -16.60 -24.28 -20.36
CA LEU A 102 -15.88 -24.68 -21.57
C LEU A 102 -16.25 -26.08 -22.07
N ASN A 103 -17.21 -26.75 -21.44
CA ASN A 103 -17.61 -28.13 -21.73
C ASN A 103 -16.42 -29.13 -21.70
N VAL A 104 -15.49 -28.94 -20.77
CA VAL A 104 -14.35 -29.83 -20.51
C VAL A 104 -14.58 -30.56 -19.18
N ASN A 105 -14.16 -31.82 -19.06
CA ASN A 105 -14.27 -32.53 -17.79
C ASN A 105 -13.31 -31.94 -16.73
N PRO A 106 -13.79 -31.33 -15.63
CA PRO A 106 -12.92 -30.73 -14.60
C PRO A 106 -12.05 -31.76 -13.87
N LEU A 107 -12.51 -33.00 -13.72
CA LEU A 107 -11.82 -34.04 -12.95
C LEU A 107 -10.95 -34.90 -13.87
N SER A 108 -10.18 -34.24 -14.73
CA SER A 108 -9.33 -34.87 -15.73
C SER A 108 -8.00 -34.12 -15.90
N LYS A 109 -7.03 -34.78 -16.56
CA LYS A 109 -5.75 -34.15 -16.93
C LYS A 109 -5.97 -32.93 -17.83
N GLU A 110 -6.90 -33.03 -18.78
CA GLU A 110 -7.23 -31.94 -19.70
C GLU A 110 -7.83 -30.74 -18.96
N GLY A 111 -8.82 -30.96 -18.09
CA GLY A 111 -9.42 -29.90 -17.27
C GLY A 111 -8.39 -29.20 -16.37
N TYR A 112 -7.50 -29.97 -15.73
CA TYR A 112 -6.38 -29.41 -14.96
C TYR A 112 -5.48 -28.51 -15.81
N LEU A 113 -5.08 -28.95 -17.00
CA LEU A 113 -4.19 -28.17 -17.88
C LEU A 113 -4.88 -26.96 -18.50
N LYS A 114 -6.18 -27.04 -18.80
CA LYS A 114 -6.98 -25.87 -19.24
C LYS A 114 -7.07 -24.79 -18.17
N PHE A 115 -6.94 -25.15 -16.89
CA PHE A 115 -6.98 -24.20 -15.79
C PHE A 115 -5.58 -23.72 -15.36
N ALA A 116 -4.67 -24.65 -15.05
CA ALA A 116 -3.36 -24.38 -14.45
C ALA A 116 -2.18 -24.50 -15.42
N GLY A 117 -2.41 -24.93 -16.67
CA GLY A 117 -1.36 -25.12 -17.67
C GLY A 117 -0.72 -23.81 -18.16
N ASN A 118 0.26 -23.94 -19.08
CA ASN A 118 1.01 -22.80 -19.62
C ASN A 118 0.12 -21.77 -20.33
N ASP A 119 -0.93 -22.25 -21.02
CA ASP A 119 -1.95 -21.42 -21.68
C ASP A 119 -3.30 -21.48 -20.96
N GLY A 120 -3.28 -21.85 -19.67
CA GLY A 120 -4.47 -22.04 -18.86
C GLY A 120 -5.03 -20.76 -18.26
N GLU A 121 -6.22 -20.85 -17.70
CA GLU A 121 -6.96 -19.74 -17.06
C GLU A 121 -6.14 -18.95 -16.05
N LEU A 122 -5.32 -19.60 -15.22
CA LEU A 122 -4.52 -18.90 -14.21
C LEU A 122 -3.48 -17.97 -14.85
N ARG A 123 -2.92 -18.32 -16.00
CA ARG A 123 -1.98 -17.48 -16.75
C ARG A 123 -2.70 -16.33 -17.47
N HIS A 124 -3.90 -16.57 -17.99
CA HIS A 124 -4.78 -15.50 -18.49
C HIS A 124 -5.07 -14.47 -17.38
N ARG A 125 -5.52 -14.92 -16.21
CA ARG A 125 -5.81 -14.03 -15.08
C ARG A 125 -4.58 -13.28 -14.58
N MET A 126 -3.40 -13.86 -14.68
CA MET A 126 -2.15 -13.14 -14.41
C MET A 126 -1.88 -12.05 -15.45
N LYS A 127 -2.11 -12.32 -16.74
CA LYS A 127 -1.94 -11.32 -17.82
C LYS A 127 -2.87 -10.12 -17.64
N MET A 128 -4.05 -10.33 -17.07
CA MET A 128 -5.01 -9.26 -16.75
C MET A 128 -4.69 -8.48 -15.46
N TYR A 129 -3.65 -8.88 -14.71
CA TYR A 129 -3.30 -8.20 -13.46
C TYR A 129 -2.57 -6.89 -13.75
N ARG A 130 -3.26 -5.77 -13.49
CA ARG A 130 -2.73 -4.40 -13.69
C ARG A 130 -2.62 -3.67 -12.36
N PRO A 131 -1.53 -3.88 -11.59
CA PRO A 131 -1.39 -3.29 -10.24
C PRO A 131 -1.31 -1.76 -10.24
N SER A 132 -0.91 -1.15 -11.37
CA SER A 132 -0.83 0.30 -11.52
C SER A 132 -2.20 0.97 -11.63
N LYS A 133 -3.23 0.24 -12.07
CA LYS A 133 -4.59 0.77 -12.21
C LYS A 133 -5.40 0.52 -10.94
N LYS A 134 -5.99 1.57 -10.40
CA LYS A 134 -6.93 1.51 -9.28
C LYS A 134 -8.29 1.05 -9.78
N ILE A 135 -9.09 0.46 -8.89
CA ILE A 135 -10.38 -0.12 -9.27
C ILE A 135 -11.35 0.93 -9.82
N TRP A 136 -11.25 2.17 -9.33
CA TRP A 136 -12.10 3.28 -9.74
C TRP A 136 -11.69 3.88 -11.10
N GLU A 137 -10.46 3.61 -11.56
CA GLU A 137 -9.95 3.95 -12.91
C GLU A 137 -10.40 2.93 -13.98
N MET A 138 -10.96 1.80 -13.56
CA MET A 138 -11.41 0.73 -14.45
C MET A 138 -12.88 0.93 -14.84
N ASN A 139 -13.23 0.48 -16.04
CA ASN A 139 -14.58 0.54 -16.54
C ASN A 139 -15.43 -0.60 -15.98
N HIS A 140 -16.75 -0.43 -16.02
CA HIS A 140 -17.68 -1.52 -15.74
C HIS A 140 -17.43 -2.69 -16.70
N GLY A 141 -17.31 -3.90 -16.16
CA GLY A 141 -17.03 -5.12 -16.91
C GLY A 141 -15.54 -5.46 -17.08
N ASP A 142 -14.62 -4.55 -16.74
CA ASP A 142 -13.18 -4.83 -16.87
C ASP A 142 -12.74 -6.01 -15.98
N GLU A 143 -11.94 -6.91 -16.53
CA GLU A 143 -11.41 -8.07 -15.78
C GLU A 143 -10.35 -7.65 -14.75
N LEU A 144 -10.49 -8.20 -13.54
CA LEU A 144 -9.52 -8.06 -12.45
C LEU A 144 -8.61 -9.30 -12.42
N GLY A 145 -7.37 -9.10 -12.84
CA GLY A 145 -6.37 -10.15 -12.78
C GLY A 145 -5.91 -10.52 -11.36
N ILE A 146 -4.98 -11.48 -11.28
CA ILE A 146 -4.40 -11.97 -10.03
C ILE A 146 -2.87 -11.95 -10.05
N LYS A 147 -2.27 -11.77 -8.87
CA LYS A 147 -0.80 -11.92 -8.70
C LYS A 147 -0.37 -13.35 -9.02
N GLU A 148 0.87 -13.52 -9.48
CA GLU A 148 1.43 -14.86 -9.69
C GLU A 148 1.46 -15.68 -8.39
N SER A 149 1.76 -15.05 -7.25
CA SER A 149 1.72 -15.72 -5.95
C SER A 149 0.31 -16.20 -5.57
N SER A 150 -0.74 -15.50 -5.99
CA SER A 150 -2.13 -15.97 -5.86
C SER A 150 -2.39 -17.18 -6.75
N ALA A 151 -1.93 -17.16 -8.00
CA ALA A 151 -2.01 -18.31 -8.90
C ALA A 151 -1.26 -19.54 -8.35
N ALA A 152 -0.08 -19.33 -7.76
CA ALA A 152 0.70 -20.37 -7.08
C ALA A 152 -0.08 -21.00 -5.92
N HIS A 153 -0.72 -20.16 -5.09
CA HIS A 153 -1.54 -20.61 -3.97
C HIS A 153 -2.77 -21.40 -4.43
N ILE A 154 -3.51 -20.87 -5.42
CA ILE A 154 -4.67 -21.56 -6.03
C ILE A 154 -4.23 -22.92 -6.59
N THR A 155 -3.14 -22.97 -7.35
CA THR A 155 -2.62 -24.22 -7.95
C THR A 155 -2.20 -25.23 -6.88
N SER A 156 -1.63 -24.78 -5.75
CA SER A 156 -1.26 -25.65 -4.63
C SER A 156 -2.50 -26.26 -3.95
N ASN A 157 -3.50 -25.43 -3.65
CA ASN A 157 -4.76 -25.88 -3.08
C ASN A 157 -5.49 -26.82 -4.04
N LEU A 158 -5.52 -26.49 -5.33
CA LEU A 158 -6.15 -27.30 -6.37
C LEU A 158 -5.50 -28.68 -6.50
N ARG A 159 -4.17 -28.77 -6.57
CA ARG A 159 -3.46 -30.05 -6.66
C ARG A 159 -3.73 -30.95 -5.44
N THR A 160 -3.84 -30.34 -4.26
CA THR A 160 -4.20 -31.08 -3.03
C THR A 160 -5.65 -31.54 -3.10
N ALA A 161 -6.58 -30.68 -3.50
CA ALA A 161 -7.99 -31.01 -3.64
C ALA A 161 -8.23 -32.14 -4.66
N LEU A 162 -7.60 -32.07 -5.82
CA LEU A 162 -7.69 -33.11 -6.86
C LEU A 162 -7.01 -34.42 -6.41
N SER A 163 -5.91 -34.36 -5.64
CA SER A 163 -5.32 -35.55 -5.00
C SER A 163 -6.30 -36.18 -4.00
N TRP A 164 -7.03 -35.37 -3.23
CA TRP A 164 -8.09 -35.85 -2.33
C TRP A 164 -9.28 -36.45 -3.07
N CYS A 165 -9.54 -36.01 -4.30
CA CYS A 165 -10.48 -36.68 -5.20
C CYS A 165 -9.95 -38.03 -5.72
N GLY A 166 -8.68 -38.39 -5.50
CA GLY A 166 -8.07 -39.64 -5.97
C GLY A 166 -7.35 -39.52 -7.32
N LEU A 167 -7.06 -38.30 -7.80
CA LEU A 167 -6.39 -38.07 -9.08
C LEU A 167 -4.85 -37.99 -8.94
N PRO A 168 -4.07 -38.41 -9.95
CA PRO A 168 -2.60 -38.47 -9.89
C PRO A 168 -1.93 -37.11 -10.14
N THR A 169 -2.27 -36.09 -9.36
CA THR A 169 -1.87 -34.69 -9.61
C THR A 169 -0.37 -34.42 -9.58
N ASN A 170 0.40 -35.25 -8.87
CA ASN A 170 1.87 -35.15 -8.84
C ASN A 170 2.48 -35.33 -10.25
N SER A 171 1.92 -36.23 -11.05
CA SER A 171 2.35 -36.45 -12.44
C SER A 171 1.99 -35.28 -13.36
N TRP A 172 1.00 -34.46 -13.00
CA TRP A 172 0.56 -33.33 -13.81
C TRP A 172 1.35 -32.05 -13.54
N LYS A 173 1.99 -31.95 -12.37
CA LYS A 173 2.79 -30.79 -11.95
C LYS A 173 3.92 -30.48 -12.94
N THR A 174 4.54 -31.51 -13.52
CA THR A 174 5.69 -31.37 -14.44
C THR A 174 5.29 -31.00 -15.87
N LEU A 175 3.99 -30.95 -16.17
CA LEU A 175 3.47 -30.68 -17.52
C LEU A 175 3.31 -29.19 -17.84
N HIS A 176 3.61 -28.32 -16.89
CA HIS A 176 3.56 -26.88 -17.08
C HIS A 176 4.62 -26.19 -16.22
N ARG A 177 4.94 -24.95 -16.56
CA ARG A 177 5.83 -24.11 -15.76
C ARG A 177 5.18 -23.76 -14.42
N GLY A 178 5.96 -23.86 -13.35
CA GLY A 178 5.53 -23.48 -12.01
C GLY A 178 5.22 -21.98 -11.91
N PHE A 179 4.41 -21.61 -10.92
CA PHE A 179 4.14 -20.22 -10.57
C PHE A 179 5.11 -19.76 -9.49
N SER A 180 5.69 -18.57 -9.62
CA SER A 180 6.55 -18.00 -8.59
C SER A 180 5.74 -17.60 -7.34
N GLY A 181 6.24 -17.96 -6.16
CA GLY A 181 5.64 -17.61 -4.86
C GLY A 181 6.19 -16.33 -4.24
N GLY A 182 6.89 -15.50 -5.03
CA GLY A 182 7.51 -14.27 -4.54
C GLY A 182 6.46 -13.33 -3.94
N LYS A 183 6.71 -12.86 -2.72
CA LYS A 183 5.96 -11.74 -2.13
C LYS A 183 6.82 -10.50 -2.27
N THR A 184 6.30 -9.49 -2.95
CA THR A 184 6.87 -8.15 -2.90
C THR A 184 6.77 -7.66 -1.45
N PRO A 185 7.87 -7.23 -0.82
CA PRO A 185 7.83 -6.58 0.48
C PRO A 185 6.89 -5.37 0.46
N ASN A 186 6.34 -5.04 1.62
CA ASN A 186 5.59 -3.80 1.77
C ASN A 186 6.59 -2.65 1.80
N LYS A 187 6.29 -1.52 1.14
CA LYS A 187 7.14 -0.34 1.17
C LYS A 187 7.22 0.22 2.60
N GLY A 188 8.43 0.58 3.04
CA GLY A 188 8.64 1.31 4.30
C GLY A 188 7.87 2.63 4.32
N TYR A 189 7.70 3.20 5.51
CA TYR A 189 7.31 4.60 5.62
C TYR A 189 8.44 5.48 5.08
N SER A 190 8.06 6.55 4.39
CA SER A 190 8.94 7.69 4.06
C SER A 190 9.25 8.51 5.31
N ASP A 191 10.27 9.36 5.24
CA ASP A 191 10.69 10.23 6.34
C ASP A 191 9.56 11.19 6.76
N GLU A 192 8.79 11.70 5.78
CA GLU A 192 7.62 12.54 6.06
C GLU A 192 6.51 11.77 6.79
N GLU A 193 6.23 10.54 6.36
CA GLU A 193 5.27 9.67 7.05
C GLU A 193 5.75 9.33 8.46
N GLU A 194 7.02 8.94 8.63
CA GLU A 194 7.60 8.61 9.93
C GLU A 194 7.44 9.78 10.91
N LYS A 195 7.84 10.98 10.51
CA LYS A 195 7.76 12.18 11.34
C LYS A 195 6.32 12.44 11.81
N VAL A 196 5.34 12.37 10.92
CA VAL A 196 3.92 12.58 11.25
C VAL A 196 3.40 11.48 12.16
N LEU A 197 3.71 10.22 11.85
CA LEU A 197 3.25 9.06 12.62
C LEU A 197 3.81 9.06 14.04
N VAL A 198 5.13 9.17 14.20
CA VAL A 198 5.80 9.14 15.50
C VAL A 198 5.33 10.32 16.35
N SER A 199 5.28 11.53 15.80
CA SER A 199 4.81 12.72 16.51
C SER A 199 3.38 12.56 17.06
N ARG A 200 2.42 12.18 16.20
CA ARG A 200 1.00 12.15 16.59
C ARG A 200 0.64 10.94 17.44
N LEU A 201 1.22 9.76 17.16
CA LEU A 201 1.02 8.58 17.99
C LEU A 201 1.62 8.76 19.38
N SER A 202 2.83 9.35 19.46
CA SER A 202 3.46 9.67 20.75
C SER A 202 2.66 10.70 21.52
N THR A 203 2.16 11.75 20.86
CA THR A 203 1.31 12.75 21.49
C THR A 203 0.05 12.12 22.08
N LEU A 204 -0.67 11.30 21.30
CA LEU A 204 -1.85 10.58 21.80
C LEU A 204 -1.51 9.71 23.03
N PHE A 205 -0.44 8.91 22.94
CA PHE A 205 -0.04 8.00 24.01
C PHE A 205 0.40 8.74 25.27
N PHE A 206 1.37 9.65 25.17
CA PHE A 206 1.97 10.33 26.31
C PHE A 206 1.06 11.40 26.93
N THR A 207 0.06 11.92 26.22
CA THR A 207 -0.96 12.80 26.81
C THR A 207 -2.02 12.01 27.56
N LEU A 208 -2.55 10.91 26.97
CA LEU A 208 -3.70 10.20 27.55
C LEU A 208 -3.29 9.12 28.56
N ALA A 209 -2.21 8.37 28.34
CA ALA A 209 -1.83 7.28 29.23
C ALA A 209 -1.60 7.73 30.69
N PRO A 210 -0.91 8.86 30.98
CA PRO A 210 -0.77 9.33 32.36
C PRO A 210 -2.11 9.69 33.01
N GLN A 211 -3.03 10.32 32.27
CA GLN A 211 -4.35 10.69 32.78
C GLN A 211 -5.18 9.44 33.12
N LEU A 212 -5.12 8.40 32.28
CA LEU A 212 -5.77 7.12 32.53
C LEU A 212 -5.16 6.39 33.74
N ILE A 213 -3.83 6.40 33.87
CA ILE A 213 -3.11 5.82 35.02
C ILE A 213 -3.56 6.48 36.33
N VAL A 214 -3.54 7.82 36.38
CA VAL A 214 -3.94 8.58 37.57
C VAL A 214 -5.40 8.29 37.92
N ALA A 215 -6.30 8.36 36.93
CA ALA A 215 -7.71 8.09 37.16
C ALA A 215 -7.98 6.69 37.71
N LYS A 216 -7.28 5.66 37.21
CA LYS A 216 -7.43 4.28 37.71
C LYS A 216 -6.81 4.09 39.09
N LYS A 217 -5.64 4.68 39.38
CA LYS A 217 -4.98 4.58 40.69
C LYS A 217 -5.76 5.27 41.80
N GLU A 218 -6.30 6.45 41.51
CA GLU A 218 -7.01 7.29 42.48
C GLU A 218 -8.53 7.07 42.46
N ASN A 219 -9.00 6.11 41.65
CA ASN A 219 -10.41 5.79 41.45
C ASN A 219 -11.26 7.02 41.08
N LEU A 220 -10.70 7.90 40.25
CA LEU A 220 -11.36 9.13 39.79
C LEU A 220 -12.32 8.82 38.64
N ILE A 221 -13.41 9.56 38.60
CA ILE A 221 -14.32 9.55 37.46
C ILE A 221 -13.66 10.32 36.31
N LEU A 222 -13.39 9.62 35.21
CA LEU A 222 -12.86 10.26 34.00
C LEU A 222 -13.88 11.24 33.41
N PRO A 223 -13.46 12.40 32.89
CA PRO A 223 -14.34 13.28 32.13
C PRO A 223 -14.85 12.56 30.87
N GLU A 224 -15.98 12.99 30.32
CA GLU A 224 -16.58 12.38 29.12
C GLU A 224 -15.64 12.39 27.91
N LYS A 225 -14.80 13.42 27.79
CA LYS A 225 -13.78 13.56 26.75
C LYS A 225 -12.46 14.02 27.33
N LEU A 226 -11.35 13.49 26.82
CA LEU A 226 -9.99 13.90 27.17
C LEU A 226 -9.38 14.70 26.02
N PRO A 227 -8.85 15.91 26.28
CA PRO A 227 -8.24 16.73 25.24
C PRO A 227 -6.83 16.24 24.90
N ILE A 228 -6.47 16.32 23.62
CA ILE A 228 -5.10 16.24 23.13
C ILE A 228 -4.86 17.37 22.13
N VAL A 229 -3.63 17.86 22.04
CA VAL A 229 -3.26 18.93 21.11
C VAL A 229 -2.48 18.32 19.96
N ILE A 230 -2.93 18.50 18.73
CA ILE A 230 -2.26 18.01 17.53
C ILE A 230 -1.72 19.20 16.73
N ASP A 231 -0.44 19.13 16.36
CA ASP A 231 0.17 20.09 15.43
C ASP A 231 -0.15 19.70 13.97
N LEU A 232 -0.70 20.68 13.25
CA LEU A 232 -1.08 20.65 11.85
C LEU A 232 -0.21 21.61 11.02
N GLY A 233 1.11 21.57 11.23
CA GLY A 233 2.06 22.34 10.42
C GLY A 233 2.09 23.81 10.81
N GLY A 234 2.12 24.10 12.12
CA GLY A 234 2.14 25.45 12.67
C GLY A 234 0.80 25.93 13.24
N HIS A 235 -0.27 25.14 13.06
CA HIS A 235 -1.55 25.33 13.75
C HIS A 235 -1.77 24.20 14.76
N GLN A 236 -2.09 24.56 16.01
CA GLN A 236 -2.42 23.59 17.05
C GLN A 236 -3.94 23.43 17.14
N GLU A 237 -4.42 22.21 16.88
CA GLU A 237 -5.83 21.87 17.05
C GLU A 237 -6.01 21.04 18.32
N VAL A 238 -6.93 21.46 19.19
CA VAL A 238 -7.35 20.67 20.35
C VAL A 238 -8.44 19.70 19.92
N ILE A 239 -8.15 18.40 19.95
CA ILE A 239 -9.17 17.35 19.73
C ILE A 239 -9.54 16.70 21.06
N SER A 240 -10.77 16.18 21.14
CA SER A 240 -11.29 15.58 22.37
C SER A 240 -11.69 14.13 22.11
N ILE A 241 -11.00 13.20 22.76
CA ILE A 241 -11.21 11.76 22.61
C ILE A 241 -12.20 11.28 23.67
N GLN A 242 -13.24 10.54 23.27
CA GLN A 242 -14.26 10.04 24.19
C GLN A 242 -13.68 8.98 25.14
N THR A 243 -14.04 9.05 26.42
CA THR A 243 -13.61 8.05 27.43
C THR A 243 -14.57 6.87 27.52
N SER A 244 -15.82 7.05 27.10
CA SER A 244 -16.86 6.03 27.18
C SER A 244 -16.52 4.75 26.40
N LEU A 245 -16.61 3.61 27.09
CA LEU A 245 -16.45 2.28 26.51
C LEU A 245 -17.72 1.77 25.81
N GLN A 246 -18.85 2.46 26.00
CA GLN A 246 -20.13 2.10 25.40
C GLN A 246 -20.06 2.28 23.87
N ALA A 247 -20.35 1.22 23.11
CA ALA A 247 -20.40 1.31 21.66
C ALA A 247 -21.67 2.07 21.21
N GLN A 248 -21.51 3.06 20.33
CA GLN A 248 -22.63 3.85 19.79
C GLN A 248 -23.53 3.04 18.83
N THR A 249 -23.09 1.88 18.37
CA THR A 249 -23.85 1.00 17.48
C THR A 249 -24.46 -0.18 18.24
N HIS A 250 -25.80 -0.29 18.22
CA HIS A 250 -26.60 -1.42 18.71
C HIS A 250 -26.37 -2.75 17.93
N THR A 251 -25.15 -3.04 17.50
CA THR A 251 -24.80 -4.39 17.06
C THR A 251 -24.63 -5.25 18.29
N GLN A 252 -25.72 -5.92 18.69
CA GLN A 252 -25.68 -6.95 19.73
C GLN A 252 -24.57 -7.95 19.38
N SER A 253 -23.50 -7.95 20.18
CA SER A 253 -22.51 -9.01 20.07
C SER A 253 -23.16 -10.31 20.52
N ARG A 254 -22.70 -11.44 19.95
CA ARG A 254 -23.23 -12.77 20.29
C ARG A 254 -23.03 -13.13 21.78
N ASN A 255 -22.17 -12.40 22.48
CA ASN A 255 -21.81 -12.63 23.88
C ASN A 255 -22.33 -11.52 24.82
N GLY A 256 -23.07 -10.53 24.31
CA GLY A 256 -23.60 -9.41 25.10
C GLY A 256 -22.60 -8.28 25.40
N THR A 257 -21.31 -8.43 25.04
CA THR A 257 -20.26 -7.43 25.26
C THR A 257 -19.82 -6.75 23.95
N SER A 258 -19.64 -5.43 23.94
CA SER A 258 -19.23 -4.66 22.77
C SER A 258 -17.93 -3.89 23.02
N ILE A 259 -17.16 -3.60 21.96
CA ILE A 259 -15.89 -2.86 22.10
C ILE A 259 -16.01 -1.54 21.34
N ASN A 260 -15.92 -0.42 22.05
CA ASN A 260 -15.77 0.89 21.44
C ASN A 260 -14.29 1.15 21.09
N HIS A 261 -13.92 0.96 19.82
CA HIS A 261 -12.54 1.16 19.36
C HIS A 261 -12.07 2.62 19.37
N SER A 262 -12.98 3.60 19.44
CA SER A 262 -12.63 5.03 19.56
C SER A 262 -12.52 5.52 21.01
N ALA A 263 -12.74 4.65 22.00
CA ALA A 263 -12.56 5.02 23.39
C ALA A 263 -11.09 5.32 23.70
N ALA A 264 -10.83 6.29 24.57
CA ALA A 264 -9.49 6.80 24.88
C ALA A 264 -8.50 5.68 25.23
N PHE A 265 -8.89 4.75 26.12
CA PHE A 265 -8.04 3.60 26.48
C PHE A 265 -7.71 2.72 25.26
N ASN A 266 -8.73 2.35 24.48
CA ASN A 266 -8.57 1.47 23.33
C ASN A 266 -7.69 2.12 22.23
N MET A 267 -7.85 3.42 21.99
CA MET A 267 -7.00 4.18 21.10
C MET A 267 -5.55 4.27 21.60
N VAL A 268 -5.33 4.49 22.90
CA VAL A 268 -3.99 4.49 23.52
C VAL A 268 -3.31 3.14 23.31
N MET A 269 -4.02 2.03 23.48
CA MET A 269 -3.47 0.69 23.23
C MET A 269 -3.17 0.45 21.74
N GLY A 270 -4.01 0.96 20.83
CA GLY A 270 -3.72 0.97 19.40
C GLY A 270 -2.46 1.77 19.04
N ALA A 271 -2.27 2.95 19.64
CA ALA A 271 -1.08 3.76 19.44
C ALA A 271 0.16 3.07 20.03
N ALA A 272 0.04 2.49 21.23
CA ALA A 272 1.09 1.72 21.87
C ALA A 272 1.57 0.54 21.02
N TYR A 273 0.66 -0.14 20.31
CA TYR A 273 1.06 -1.19 19.36
C TYR A 273 2.01 -0.65 18.27
N HIS A 274 1.69 0.50 17.66
CA HIS A 274 2.52 1.06 16.58
C HIS A 274 3.82 1.66 17.11
N LEU A 275 3.80 2.31 18.26
CA LEU A 275 5.01 2.78 18.94
C LEU A 275 5.92 1.61 19.32
N MET A 276 5.35 0.50 19.81
CA MET A 276 6.11 -0.74 20.04
C MET A 276 6.75 -1.24 18.74
N CYS A 277 6.03 -1.24 17.61
CA CYS A 277 6.60 -1.59 16.31
C CYS A 277 7.75 -0.67 15.90
N PHE A 278 7.62 0.64 16.10
CA PHE A 278 8.66 1.63 15.81
C PHE A 278 9.91 1.42 16.66
N PHE A 279 9.75 1.31 17.97
CA PHE A 279 10.89 1.19 18.88
C PHE A 279 11.59 -0.17 18.78
N THR A 280 10.83 -1.27 18.60
CA THR A 280 11.38 -2.64 18.66
C THR A 280 11.59 -3.30 17.31
N SER A 281 10.94 -2.79 16.25
CA SER A 281 10.88 -3.45 14.93
C SER A 281 10.36 -4.90 14.98
N LEU A 282 9.59 -5.29 16.00
CA LEU A 282 8.99 -6.63 16.09
C LEU A 282 7.83 -6.82 15.09
N ASN A 283 7.58 -8.07 14.66
CA ASN A 283 6.45 -8.36 13.79
C ASN A 283 5.13 -8.33 14.56
N ASP A 284 4.00 -8.22 13.84
CA ASP A 284 2.65 -8.23 14.44
C ASP A 284 2.42 -9.35 15.47
N THR A 285 2.77 -10.59 15.13
CA THR A 285 2.58 -11.74 16.03
C THR A 285 3.46 -11.64 17.28
N ASP A 286 4.66 -11.08 17.14
CA ASP A 286 5.62 -10.99 18.24
C ASP A 286 5.18 -9.88 19.21
N VAL A 287 4.78 -8.72 18.70
CA VAL A 287 4.26 -7.58 19.48
C VAL A 287 3.02 -7.97 20.29
N ARG A 288 2.07 -8.67 19.67
CA ARG A 288 0.81 -9.08 20.33
C ARG A 288 1.01 -10.11 21.44
N LYS A 289 2.12 -10.86 21.41
CA LYS A 289 2.42 -11.94 22.37
C LYS A 289 3.30 -11.50 23.53
N ILE A 290 3.66 -10.22 23.61
CA ILE A 290 4.37 -9.69 24.77
C ILE A 290 3.40 -9.73 25.94
N THR A 291 3.83 -10.35 27.04
CA THR A 291 3.05 -10.52 28.27
C THR A 291 3.77 -9.92 29.47
N HIS A 292 3.02 -9.70 30.55
CA HIS A 292 3.58 -9.35 31.86
C HIS A 292 4.29 -10.55 32.51
N PRO A 293 5.32 -10.32 33.36
CA PRO A 293 5.99 -9.04 33.61
C PRO A 293 7.08 -8.72 32.58
N LEU A 294 7.40 -7.44 32.37
CA LEU A 294 8.55 -7.07 31.53
C LEU A 294 9.85 -7.16 32.33
N THR A 295 10.94 -7.63 31.69
CA THR A 295 12.26 -7.69 32.35
C THR A 295 13.06 -6.44 32.02
N ILE A 296 13.27 -5.60 33.03
CA ILE A 296 14.08 -4.38 32.94
C ILE A 296 15.52 -4.72 33.36
N HIS A 297 16.48 -4.50 32.48
CA HIS A 297 17.91 -4.55 32.83
C HIS A 297 18.44 -3.11 32.97
N THR A 298 19.30 -2.88 33.95
CA THR A 298 20.05 -1.62 34.05
C THR A 298 21.51 -1.99 33.93
N ASP A 299 22.30 -1.24 33.16
CA ASP A 299 23.71 -1.55 33.01
C ASP A 299 24.42 -1.35 34.36
N GLU A 300 25.24 -2.33 34.75
CA GLU A 300 25.96 -2.31 36.04
C GLU A 300 27.08 -1.25 36.05
N ARG A 301 27.61 -0.87 34.88
CA ARG A 301 28.74 0.07 34.73
C ARG A 301 28.28 1.51 34.56
N ASP A 302 27.14 1.74 33.90
CA ASP A 302 26.53 3.08 33.77
C ASP A 302 25.08 3.07 34.28
N LYS A 303 24.89 3.52 35.53
CA LYS A 303 23.56 3.64 36.16
C LYS A 303 22.64 4.64 35.45
N SER A 304 23.17 5.50 34.58
CA SER A 304 22.38 6.43 33.77
C SER A 304 21.82 5.78 32.50
N LEU A 305 22.40 4.68 32.04
CA LEU A 305 21.94 3.90 30.88
C LEU A 305 20.93 2.83 31.34
N GLN A 306 19.67 3.03 30.94
CA GLN A 306 18.59 2.08 31.17
C GLN A 306 18.31 1.29 29.89
N VAL A 307 18.29 -0.04 30.00
CA VAL A 307 18.17 -0.96 28.86
C VAL A 307 17.04 -1.96 29.11
N ILE A 308 15.88 -1.74 28.52
CA ILE A 308 14.73 -2.65 28.70
C ILE A 308 14.76 -3.71 27.62
N LYS A 309 14.81 -4.98 28.03
CA LYS A 309 14.78 -6.12 27.13
C LYS A 309 13.36 -6.69 27.06
N VAL A 310 12.73 -6.54 25.90
CA VAL A 310 11.40 -7.07 25.65
C VAL A 310 11.54 -8.39 24.91
N SER A 311 11.12 -9.49 25.55
CA SER A 311 11.19 -10.84 24.97
C SER A 311 9.82 -11.27 24.43
N SER A 312 9.80 -11.99 23.31
CA SER A 312 8.61 -12.64 22.74
C SER A 312 8.97 -14.00 22.13
N PHE A 313 7.98 -14.83 21.79
CA PHE A 313 8.19 -16.19 21.29
C PHE A 313 7.52 -16.48 19.95
N LYS A 314 8.34 -16.82 18.93
CA LYS A 314 7.89 -17.22 17.60
C LYS A 314 7.53 -18.71 17.56
N ALA A 315 6.25 -19.01 17.78
CA ALA A 315 5.74 -20.39 17.78
C ALA A 315 6.00 -21.21 16.49
N ARG A 316 6.05 -20.56 15.31
CA ARG A 316 6.27 -21.26 14.02
C ARG A 316 7.72 -21.67 13.77
N SER A 317 8.67 -21.00 14.41
CA SER A 317 10.10 -21.28 14.27
C SER A 317 10.74 -21.78 15.57
N ASN A 318 9.97 -21.84 16.66
CA ASN A 318 10.43 -22.24 17.99
C ASN A 318 11.61 -21.39 18.50
N ILE A 319 11.57 -20.06 18.27
CA ILE A 319 12.67 -19.13 18.57
C ILE A 319 12.17 -18.02 19.50
N LYS A 320 12.95 -17.70 20.53
CA LYS A 320 12.79 -16.49 21.36
C LYS A 320 13.33 -15.28 20.60
N VAL A 321 12.59 -14.18 20.62
CA VAL A 321 12.94 -12.92 19.97
C VAL A 321 13.04 -11.83 21.01
N ASP A 322 14.14 -11.08 21.00
CA ASP A 322 14.46 -10.09 22.01
C ASP A 322 14.64 -8.71 21.39
N ALA A 323 13.91 -7.70 21.84
CA ALA A 323 14.15 -6.31 21.46
C ALA A 323 14.74 -5.52 22.63
N VAL A 324 15.59 -4.54 22.32
CA VAL A 324 16.25 -3.70 23.31
C VAL A 324 15.78 -2.25 23.15
N LEU A 325 15.34 -1.64 24.25
CA LEU A 325 14.92 -0.25 24.34
C LEU A 325 15.88 0.50 25.25
N THR A 326 16.43 1.64 24.81
CA THR A 326 17.39 2.44 25.58
C THR A 326 16.88 3.86 25.81
N ASN A 327 17.38 4.51 26.87
CA ASN A 327 17.11 5.93 27.17
C ASN A 327 18.17 6.90 26.60
N GLN A 328 19.19 6.36 25.91
CA GLN A 328 20.19 7.10 25.17
C GLN A 328 20.10 6.74 23.67
N THR A 329 20.55 7.65 22.82
CA THR A 329 20.82 7.36 21.41
C THR A 329 22.01 6.39 21.36
N LEU A 330 21.73 5.11 21.11
CA LEU A 330 22.76 4.22 20.59
C LEU A 330 23.11 4.72 19.18
N ASP A 331 24.34 4.52 18.69
CA ASP A 331 24.86 5.08 17.43
C ASP A 331 23.93 4.94 16.19
N PHE A 332 22.87 4.13 16.25
CA PHE A 332 21.76 4.10 15.29
C PHE A 332 20.91 5.38 15.35
N ASP A 333 21.06 6.26 14.35
CA ASP A 333 20.57 7.64 14.29
C ASP A 333 19.03 7.77 14.06
N ILE A 334 18.23 7.15 14.94
CA ILE A 334 16.80 7.40 15.07
C ILE A 334 16.56 7.84 16.52
N ASP A 335 15.99 9.03 16.74
CA ASP A 335 15.75 9.59 18.08
C ASP A 335 14.70 8.76 18.85
N LYS A 336 15.13 7.61 19.37
CA LYS A 336 14.33 6.63 20.13
C LYS A 336 14.54 6.78 21.64
N ARG A 337 15.07 7.93 22.10
CA ARG A 337 15.41 8.21 23.51
C ARG A 337 14.22 8.00 24.46
N ASP A 338 13.01 8.17 23.97
CA ASP A 338 11.77 7.96 24.74
C ASP A 338 11.33 6.49 24.86
N GLY A 339 12.05 5.52 24.27
CA GLY A 339 11.66 4.10 24.27
C GLY A 339 11.50 3.51 25.68
N VAL A 340 12.40 3.85 26.61
CA VAL A 340 12.31 3.41 28.01
C VAL A 340 11.14 4.06 28.75
N LYS A 341 10.91 5.35 28.51
CA LYS A 341 9.77 6.08 29.10
C LYS A 341 8.45 5.49 28.59
N PHE A 342 8.35 5.27 27.28
CA PHE A 342 7.21 4.64 26.61
C PHE A 342 6.86 3.30 27.25
N ILE A 343 7.80 2.36 27.32
CA ILE A 343 7.51 1.00 27.78
C ILE A 343 7.15 0.96 29.26
N LYS A 344 7.79 1.76 30.12
CA LYS A 344 7.43 1.88 31.54
C LYS A 344 6.03 2.43 31.73
N THR A 345 5.65 3.45 30.96
CA THR A 345 4.28 3.99 30.98
C THR A 345 3.27 2.95 30.50
N LEU A 346 3.58 2.21 29.44
CA LEU A 346 2.71 1.15 28.91
C LEU A 346 2.53 0.01 29.90
N GLU A 347 3.61 -0.46 30.52
CA GLU A 347 3.58 -1.51 31.55
C GLU A 347 2.70 -1.08 32.73
N THR A 348 2.90 0.15 33.23
CA THR A 348 2.11 0.70 34.33
C THR A 348 0.63 0.79 33.95
N LEU A 349 0.31 1.34 32.77
CA LEU A 349 -1.07 1.45 32.29
C LEU A 349 -1.72 0.07 32.16
N SER A 350 -1.03 -0.86 31.49
CA SER A 350 -1.53 -2.20 31.20
C SER A 350 -1.78 -2.99 32.48
N ALA A 351 -0.84 -2.97 33.44
CA ALA A 351 -0.97 -3.67 34.71
C ALA A 351 -2.11 -3.14 35.60
N LEU A 352 -2.45 -1.85 35.50
CA LEU A 352 -3.56 -1.25 36.27
C LEU A 352 -4.95 -1.61 35.75
N TYR A 353 -5.05 -1.91 34.46
CA TYR A 353 -6.31 -2.21 33.77
C TYR A 353 -6.49 -3.69 33.46
N CYS A 354 -5.45 -4.50 33.65
CA CYS A 354 -5.54 -5.94 33.72
C CYS A 354 -5.76 -6.36 35.17
N ASP A 355 -6.50 -7.43 35.44
CA ASP A 355 -6.61 -7.99 36.79
C ASP A 355 -5.21 -8.43 37.25
N GLY A 356 -4.62 -7.62 38.14
CA GLY A 356 -3.17 -7.43 38.30
C GLY A 356 -2.35 -8.59 38.86
N ASN A 357 -2.79 -9.84 38.72
CA ASN A 357 -2.10 -11.03 39.26
C ASN A 357 -1.91 -12.19 38.27
N GLU A 358 -2.39 -12.10 37.03
CA GLU A 358 -2.14 -13.16 36.04
C GLU A 358 -0.77 -12.99 35.38
N LYS A 359 0.19 -13.84 35.81
CA LYS A 359 1.39 -14.14 35.03
C LYS A 359 0.94 -14.53 33.62
N ASP A 360 1.65 -14.04 32.61
CA ASP A 360 1.38 -14.29 31.19
C ASP A 360 0.17 -13.55 30.60
N SER A 361 -0.34 -12.51 31.27
CA SER A 361 -1.34 -11.61 30.68
C SER A 361 -0.74 -10.73 29.56
N GLU A 362 -1.43 -10.65 28.43
CA GLU A 362 -1.00 -9.84 27.26
C GLU A 362 -0.88 -8.35 27.61
N LEU A 363 0.24 -7.73 27.19
CA LEU A 363 0.52 -6.31 27.44
C LEU A 363 -0.46 -5.37 26.70
N LEU A 364 -0.89 -5.77 25.50
CA LEU A 364 -1.76 -4.98 24.62
C LEU A 364 -3.13 -5.64 24.51
N PHE A 365 -4.17 -4.93 24.92
CA PHE A 365 -5.55 -5.39 24.84
C PHE A 365 -6.52 -4.23 24.63
N THR A 366 -7.79 -4.54 24.41
CA THR A 366 -8.89 -3.56 24.40
C THR A 366 -9.85 -3.87 25.54
N LEU A 367 -10.53 -2.85 26.05
CA LEU A 367 -11.63 -3.00 27.00
C LEU A 367 -12.98 -3.06 26.29
N ASN A 368 -13.86 -3.92 26.81
CA ASN A 368 -15.27 -3.98 26.43
C ASN A 368 -16.09 -2.87 27.13
N ASP A 369 -17.40 -2.83 26.88
CA ASP A 369 -18.35 -1.88 27.45
C ASP A 369 -18.59 -2.06 28.96
N GLN A 370 -18.16 -3.18 29.55
CA GLN A 370 -18.13 -3.40 31.01
C GLN A 370 -16.80 -2.99 31.66
N GLY A 371 -15.79 -2.59 30.87
CA GLY A 371 -14.46 -2.26 31.39
C GLY A 371 -13.56 -3.47 31.65
N GLU A 372 -13.93 -4.64 31.13
CA GLU A 372 -13.15 -5.87 31.21
C GLU A 372 -12.30 -6.07 29.95
N LYS A 373 -11.29 -6.93 30.03
CA LYS A 373 -10.45 -7.27 28.87
C LYS A 373 -11.29 -7.96 27.79
N GLY A 374 -11.30 -7.39 26.58
CA GLY A 374 -12.01 -7.94 25.44
C GLY A 374 -11.31 -9.14 24.80
N ASP A 375 -12.10 -10.06 24.25
CA ASP A 375 -11.65 -11.33 23.63
C ASP A 375 -10.68 -11.18 22.46
N SER A 376 -10.55 -9.99 21.86
CA SER A 376 -9.65 -9.80 20.74
C SER A 376 -9.16 -8.37 20.54
N PHE A 377 -7.87 -8.26 20.24
CA PHE A 377 -7.24 -7.00 19.84
C PHE A 377 -7.42 -6.73 18.33
N ASN A 378 -8.53 -6.10 17.96
CA ASN A 378 -8.88 -5.83 16.56
C ASN A 378 -8.17 -4.58 16.00
N LEU A 379 -6.91 -4.77 15.58
CA LEU A 379 -6.10 -3.69 14.99
C LEU A 379 -6.71 -3.01 13.77
N ILE A 380 -7.50 -3.71 12.96
CA ILE A 380 -8.08 -3.10 11.74
C ILE A 380 -9.01 -1.96 12.15
N GLN A 381 -9.88 -2.20 13.13
CA GLN A 381 -10.81 -1.19 13.60
C GLN A 381 -10.10 -0.08 14.39
N LEU A 382 -9.14 -0.44 15.26
CA LEU A 382 -8.31 0.54 15.96
C LEU A 382 -7.59 1.48 14.99
N ASN A 383 -6.97 0.93 13.94
CA ASN A 383 -6.26 1.71 12.93
C ASN A 383 -7.21 2.65 12.18
N ASN A 384 -8.43 2.21 11.85
CA ASN A 384 -9.43 3.06 11.19
C ASN A 384 -9.78 4.31 12.02
N HIS A 385 -9.81 4.19 13.34
CA HIS A 385 -10.01 5.34 14.24
C HIS A 385 -8.74 6.18 14.40
N LEU A 386 -7.58 5.55 14.61
CA LEU A 386 -6.30 6.26 14.76
C LEU A 386 -5.99 7.16 13.55
N VAL A 387 -6.09 6.65 12.33
CA VAL A 387 -5.78 7.42 11.12
C VAL A 387 -6.74 8.60 10.92
N MET A 388 -7.99 8.44 11.32
CA MET A 388 -9.02 9.46 11.16
C MET A 388 -8.89 10.54 12.25
N GLU A 389 -8.89 10.16 13.52
CA GLU A 389 -8.86 11.08 14.67
C GLU A 389 -7.56 11.89 14.71
N LEU A 390 -6.43 11.24 14.40
CA LEU A 390 -5.11 11.90 14.34
C LEU A 390 -4.82 12.50 12.96
N ASN A 391 -5.78 12.47 12.03
CA ASN A 391 -5.67 13.01 10.67
C ASN A 391 -4.38 12.59 9.94
N LEU A 392 -4.03 11.30 9.99
CA LEU A 392 -2.80 10.74 9.42
C LEU A 392 -2.91 10.65 7.89
N LEU A 393 -2.85 11.80 7.21
CA LEU A 393 -3.01 11.95 5.77
C LEU A 393 -1.79 11.42 5.00
N SER A 394 -2.03 10.68 3.93
CA SER A 394 -0.98 10.20 3.03
C SER A 394 -0.35 11.39 2.28
N PRO A 395 0.98 11.44 2.11
CA PRO A 395 1.63 12.47 1.31
C PRO A 395 1.27 12.36 -0.19
N THR A 396 0.80 11.19 -0.64
CA THR A 396 0.47 10.92 -2.05
C THR A 396 -1.01 11.10 -2.40
N ARG A 397 -1.81 11.65 -1.47
CA ARG A 397 -3.27 11.77 -1.58
C ARG A 397 -3.78 12.66 -2.71
N THR A 398 -2.93 13.48 -3.32
CA THR A 398 -3.28 14.22 -4.54
C THR A 398 -3.60 13.29 -5.71
N SER A 399 -3.02 12.08 -5.74
CA SER A 399 -3.25 11.08 -6.79
C SER A 399 -4.70 10.62 -6.93
N ILE A 400 -5.53 10.76 -5.90
CA ILE A 400 -6.95 10.36 -5.91
C ILE A 400 -7.93 11.49 -6.19
N ILE A 401 -7.45 12.72 -6.42
CA ILE A 401 -8.30 13.87 -6.77
C ILE A 401 -9.21 13.57 -7.97
N PRO A 402 -8.77 12.90 -9.06
CA PRO A 402 -9.66 12.56 -10.18
C PRO A 402 -10.89 11.75 -9.75
N TRP A 403 -10.70 10.82 -8.80
CA TRP A 403 -11.79 10.00 -8.28
C TRP A 403 -12.73 10.79 -7.36
N LEU A 404 -12.16 11.57 -6.44
CA LEU A 404 -12.95 12.42 -5.54
C LEU A 404 -13.77 13.45 -6.33
N ARG A 405 -13.22 13.98 -7.43
CA ARG A 405 -13.90 14.83 -8.39
C ARG A 405 -15.10 14.14 -9.04
N GLU A 406 -14.93 12.90 -9.51
CA GLU A 406 -16.02 12.11 -10.09
C GLU A 406 -17.15 11.92 -9.06
N LEU A 407 -16.81 11.58 -7.82
CA LEU A 407 -17.77 11.44 -6.74
C LEU A 407 -18.49 12.75 -6.41
N PHE A 408 -17.76 13.87 -6.29
CA PHE A 408 -18.33 15.19 -6.00
C PHE A 408 -19.41 15.58 -7.00
N TYR A 409 -19.12 15.50 -8.31
CA TYR A 409 -20.11 15.87 -9.33
C TYR A 409 -21.28 14.89 -9.42
N ASN A 410 -21.07 13.60 -9.18
CA ASN A 410 -22.17 12.64 -9.10
C ASN A 410 -23.11 12.97 -7.93
N TYR A 411 -22.55 13.28 -6.75
CA TYR A 411 -23.35 13.69 -5.60
C TYR A 411 -24.08 15.02 -5.85
N ARG A 412 -23.47 16.00 -6.52
CA ARG A 412 -24.18 17.24 -6.93
C ARG A 412 -25.40 16.95 -7.81
N LYS A 413 -25.34 15.90 -8.65
CA LYS A 413 -26.45 15.41 -9.48
C LYS A 413 -27.43 14.48 -8.75
N GLN A 414 -27.27 14.29 -7.44
CA GLN A 414 -28.05 13.35 -6.61
C GLN A 414 -27.87 11.86 -6.98
N TYR A 415 -26.69 11.50 -7.46
CA TYR A 415 -26.29 10.12 -7.69
C TYR A 415 -25.11 9.74 -6.80
N PHE A 416 -24.95 8.43 -6.53
CA PHE A 416 -23.73 7.88 -5.95
C PHE A 416 -23.23 6.73 -6.83
N ILE A 417 -21.91 6.56 -6.87
CA ILE A 417 -21.28 5.45 -7.59
C ILE A 417 -21.10 4.29 -6.61
N LYS A 418 -21.63 3.12 -6.97
CA LYS A 418 -21.37 1.86 -6.30
C LYS A 418 -20.26 1.15 -7.06
N LEU A 419 -19.10 0.99 -6.43
CA LEU A 419 -17.98 0.20 -6.95
C LEU A 419 -17.90 -1.13 -6.19
N ASN A 420 -17.93 -2.23 -6.94
CA ASN A 420 -17.90 -3.59 -6.42
C ASN A 420 -17.01 -4.48 -7.30
N LYS A 421 -16.68 -5.66 -6.76
CA LYS A 421 -16.13 -6.78 -7.54
C LYS A 421 -17.23 -7.81 -7.73
N GLU A 422 -17.48 -8.22 -8.96
CA GLU A 422 -18.42 -9.27 -9.30
C GLU A 422 -17.68 -10.45 -9.95
N THR A 423 -18.33 -11.60 -10.03
CA THR A 423 -17.76 -12.79 -10.69
C THR A 423 -18.56 -13.08 -11.94
N ASN A 424 -17.90 -13.18 -13.09
CA ASN A 424 -18.55 -13.53 -14.35
C ASN A 424 -18.79 -15.04 -14.45
N GLU A 425 -19.42 -15.48 -15.54
CA GLU A 425 -19.75 -16.89 -15.80
C GLU A 425 -18.52 -17.82 -15.81
N LEU A 426 -17.36 -17.31 -16.23
CA LEU A 426 -16.08 -18.04 -16.24
C LEU A 426 -15.41 -18.12 -14.85
N GLY A 427 -16.01 -17.54 -13.81
CA GLY A 427 -15.42 -17.49 -12.48
C GLY A 427 -14.34 -16.42 -12.31
N ARG A 428 -14.26 -15.45 -13.24
CA ARG A 428 -13.30 -14.33 -13.17
C ARG A 428 -13.89 -13.17 -12.37
N ALA A 429 -13.03 -12.49 -11.62
CA ALA A 429 -13.41 -11.25 -10.97
C ALA A 429 -13.47 -10.13 -12.01
N ILE A 430 -14.55 -9.35 -12.03
CA ILE A 430 -14.76 -8.20 -12.90
C ILE A 430 -15.17 -6.98 -12.07
N VAL A 431 -14.94 -5.79 -12.61
CA VAL A 431 -15.34 -4.52 -11.99
C VAL A 431 -16.83 -4.26 -12.24
N SER A 432 -17.56 -3.95 -11.17
CA SER A 432 -18.95 -3.46 -11.25
C SER A 432 -18.98 -2.01 -10.77
N LYS A 433 -19.02 -1.08 -11.73
CA LYS A 433 -19.20 0.36 -11.50
C LYS A 433 -20.62 0.75 -11.92
N ILE A 434 -21.49 1.02 -10.95
CA ILE A 434 -22.91 1.32 -11.20
C ILE A 434 -23.31 2.61 -10.50
N THR A 435 -23.84 3.56 -11.25
CA THR A 435 -24.38 4.82 -10.72
C THR A 435 -25.84 4.63 -10.30
N ARG A 436 -26.21 5.09 -9.10
CA ARG A 436 -27.56 4.96 -8.54
C ARG A 436 -28.05 6.29 -7.97
N PRO A 437 -29.34 6.62 -8.10
CA PRO A 437 -29.89 7.82 -7.46
C PRO A 437 -29.81 7.71 -5.94
N CYS A 438 -29.71 8.85 -5.26
CA CYS A 438 -29.76 8.94 -3.81
C CYS A 438 -30.61 10.12 -3.34
N SER A 439 -31.01 10.09 -2.08
CA SER A 439 -31.77 11.19 -1.47
C SER A 439 -30.95 12.48 -1.42
N LYS A 440 -31.63 13.63 -1.44
CA LYS A 440 -31.00 14.96 -1.32
C LYS A 440 -30.07 15.08 -0.10
N THR A 441 -30.45 14.48 1.03
CA THR A 441 -29.62 14.45 2.26
C THR A 441 -28.32 13.70 2.03
N LYS A 442 -28.38 12.49 1.43
CA LYS A 442 -27.19 11.68 1.14
C LYS A 442 -26.31 12.35 0.07
N ALA A 443 -26.93 12.97 -0.93
CA ALA A 443 -26.27 13.75 -1.96
C ALA A 443 -25.49 14.93 -1.36
N THR A 444 -26.13 15.72 -0.50
CA THR A 444 -25.50 16.86 0.18
C THR A 444 -24.35 16.40 1.07
N LEU A 445 -24.56 15.37 1.89
CA LEU A 445 -23.51 14.81 2.74
C LEU A 445 -22.32 14.27 1.93
N GLY A 446 -22.59 13.55 0.85
CA GLY A 446 -21.56 13.02 -0.05
C GLY A 446 -20.77 14.14 -0.73
N ALA A 447 -21.44 15.17 -1.24
CA ALA A 447 -20.79 16.34 -1.85
C ALA A 447 -19.94 17.12 -0.83
N THR A 448 -20.44 17.34 0.39
CA THR A 448 -19.67 18.01 1.46
C THR A 448 -18.46 17.19 1.89
N ASN A 449 -18.60 15.86 2.06
CA ASN A 449 -17.47 15.00 2.44
C ASN A 449 -16.43 14.90 1.32
N THR A 450 -16.84 14.80 0.06
CA THR A 450 -15.91 14.79 -1.08
C THR A 450 -15.21 16.13 -1.24
N ALA A 451 -15.92 17.25 -1.06
CA ALA A 451 -15.33 18.59 -1.04
C ALA A 451 -14.26 18.74 0.06
N TYR A 452 -14.55 18.28 1.28
CA TYR A 452 -13.56 18.24 2.37
C TYR A 452 -12.32 17.43 1.94
N SER A 453 -12.52 16.22 1.43
CA SER A 453 -11.42 15.36 1.01
C SER A 453 -10.56 16.00 -0.09
N ILE A 454 -11.18 16.60 -1.11
CA ILE A 454 -10.47 17.31 -2.20
C ILE A 454 -9.63 18.45 -1.63
N LEU A 455 -10.21 19.32 -0.80
CA LEU A 455 -9.48 20.44 -0.20
C LEU A 455 -8.31 19.95 0.66
N SER A 456 -8.54 18.92 1.49
CA SER A 456 -7.49 18.34 2.33
C SER A 456 -6.37 17.67 1.52
N CYS A 457 -6.60 17.31 0.25
CA CYS A 457 -5.53 16.82 -0.62
C CYS A 457 -4.48 17.89 -0.94
N PHE A 458 -4.85 19.17 -0.87
CA PHE A 458 -3.94 20.28 -1.18
C PHE A 458 -3.34 20.97 0.05
N THR A 459 -3.85 20.69 1.24
CA THR A 459 -3.43 21.38 2.45
C THR A 459 -3.65 20.54 3.71
N ASP A 460 -2.79 20.75 4.71
CA ASP A 460 -2.96 20.23 6.07
C ASP A 460 -3.63 21.25 7.02
N LEU A 461 -3.93 22.46 6.51
CA LEU A 461 -4.63 23.50 7.27
C LEU A 461 -6.03 23.03 7.71
N PRO A 462 -6.52 23.48 8.88
CA PRO A 462 -7.89 23.20 9.31
C PRO A 462 -8.88 23.73 8.27
N LEU A 463 -9.84 22.91 7.85
CA LEU A 463 -10.94 23.35 6.96
C LEU A 463 -12.20 23.74 7.75
N LYS A 464 -12.14 23.63 9.08
CA LYS A 464 -13.19 23.98 10.02
C LYS A 464 -13.28 25.50 10.15
N GLY A 465 -14.50 26.05 10.27
CA GLY A 465 -14.69 27.48 10.54
C GLY A 465 -14.26 28.44 9.42
N VAL A 466 -13.96 27.92 8.21
CA VAL A 466 -13.61 28.74 7.04
C VAL A 466 -14.85 29.47 6.51
N LEU A 467 -14.72 30.78 6.33
CA LEU A 467 -15.75 31.69 5.85
C LEU A 467 -15.74 31.84 4.32
N LEU A 468 -16.93 32.02 3.74
CA LEU A 468 -17.13 32.41 2.34
C LEU A 468 -17.20 33.94 2.19
N PRO A 469 -16.79 34.50 1.04
CA PRO A 469 -16.11 33.83 -0.08
C PRO A 469 -14.62 33.58 0.20
N ILE A 470 -14.03 32.60 -0.50
CA ILE A 470 -12.58 32.39 -0.50
C ILE A 470 -11.94 33.23 -1.62
N SER A 471 -10.63 33.51 -1.51
CA SER A 471 -9.93 34.39 -2.45
C SER A 471 -8.87 33.65 -3.24
N TYR A 472 -8.67 34.04 -4.50
CA TYR A 472 -7.74 33.39 -5.43
C TYR A 472 -6.73 34.40 -5.96
N SER A 473 -5.45 34.04 -5.96
CA SER A 473 -4.42 34.82 -6.65
C SER A 473 -4.46 34.64 -8.16
N LYS A 474 -3.63 35.43 -8.86
CA LYS A 474 -3.21 35.09 -10.23
C LYS A 474 -2.30 33.86 -10.22
N LYS A 475 -2.15 33.23 -11.38
CA LYS A 475 -1.21 32.12 -11.61
C LYS A 475 0.22 32.61 -11.34
N ASP A 476 0.96 31.87 -10.51
CA ASP A 476 2.37 32.16 -10.21
C ASP A 476 3.32 31.59 -11.28
N SER A 477 4.63 31.77 -11.08
CA SER A 477 5.68 31.29 -11.98
C SER A 477 5.71 29.78 -12.16
N ASN A 478 5.25 29.04 -11.15
CA ASN A 478 5.23 27.58 -11.10
C ASN A 478 3.91 27.03 -11.64
N GLY A 479 3.02 27.92 -12.06
CA GLY A 479 1.73 27.59 -12.62
C GLY A 479 0.65 27.26 -11.59
N ASN A 480 0.90 27.57 -10.32
CA ASN A 480 -0.03 27.38 -9.23
C ASN A 480 -0.84 28.63 -8.94
N ILE A 481 -1.92 28.46 -8.20
CA ILE A 481 -2.81 29.52 -7.72
C ILE A 481 -2.87 29.40 -6.20
N ARG A 482 -2.69 30.53 -5.52
CA ARG A 482 -2.85 30.63 -4.08
C ARG A 482 -4.33 30.82 -3.74
N VAL A 483 -4.85 29.93 -2.90
CA VAL A 483 -6.19 30.01 -2.32
C VAL A 483 -6.05 30.53 -0.89
N SER A 484 -6.71 31.64 -0.58
CA SER A 484 -6.70 32.27 0.73
C SER A 484 -8.00 32.02 1.47
N LEU A 485 -7.89 31.55 2.70
CA LEU A 485 -8.97 31.20 3.62
C LEU A 485 -9.03 32.22 4.74
N LYS A 486 -10.24 32.65 5.10
CA LYS A 486 -10.52 33.47 6.29
C LYS A 486 -11.29 32.64 7.30
N TYR A 487 -10.92 32.71 8.57
CA TYR A 487 -11.51 31.91 9.63
C TYR A 487 -12.39 32.76 10.55
N ARG A 488 -13.33 32.11 11.25
CA ARG A 488 -14.20 32.75 12.24
C ARG A 488 -13.45 33.49 13.36
N ASN A 489 -12.26 33.03 13.72
CA ASN A 489 -11.41 33.65 14.73
C ASN A 489 -10.63 34.89 14.23
N GLY A 490 -10.78 35.25 12.95
CA GLY A 490 -10.06 36.36 12.31
C GLY A 490 -8.77 35.95 11.61
N ASP A 491 -8.29 34.72 11.81
CA ASP A 491 -7.07 34.24 11.17
C ASP A 491 -7.25 34.13 9.66
N SER A 492 -6.13 34.23 8.95
CA SER A 492 -6.08 34.07 7.50
C SER A 492 -4.87 33.24 7.10
N TYR A 493 -5.13 32.15 6.39
CA TYR A 493 -4.09 31.24 5.90
C TYR A 493 -4.28 31.01 4.40
N CYS A 494 -3.27 30.46 3.75
CA CYS A 494 -3.36 30.15 2.33
C CYS A 494 -2.61 28.88 1.97
N PHE A 495 -3.06 28.23 0.91
CA PHE A 495 -2.39 27.07 0.32
C PHE A 495 -2.37 27.18 -1.20
N SER A 496 -1.58 26.35 -1.86
CA SER A 496 -1.37 26.39 -3.31
C SER A 496 -2.07 25.22 -4.00
N ILE A 497 -2.68 25.50 -5.15
CA ILE A 497 -3.27 24.48 -6.03
C ILE A 497 -2.74 24.62 -7.46
N PRO A 498 -2.66 23.55 -8.26
CA PRO A 498 -2.43 23.65 -9.69
C PRO A 498 -3.52 24.48 -10.37
N ALA A 499 -3.16 25.30 -11.37
CA ALA A 499 -4.15 26.09 -12.10
C ALA A 499 -5.25 25.23 -12.78
N SER A 500 -4.95 23.97 -13.12
CA SER A 500 -5.91 23.00 -13.66
C SER A 500 -7.03 22.63 -12.69
N ASP A 501 -6.81 22.78 -11.38
CA ASP A 501 -7.78 22.42 -10.35
C ASP A 501 -8.59 23.62 -9.85
N LYS A 502 -8.31 24.83 -10.35
CA LYS A 502 -9.02 26.06 -9.96
C LYS A 502 -10.53 25.92 -10.10
N THR A 503 -11.00 25.44 -11.25
CA THR A 503 -12.44 25.28 -11.52
C THR A 503 -13.10 24.33 -10.52
N LEU A 504 -12.42 23.25 -10.13
CA LEU A 504 -12.95 22.32 -9.14
C LEU A 504 -13.14 22.99 -7.77
N ILE A 505 -12.18 23.82 -7.33
CA ILE A 505 -12.29 24.56 -6.07
C ILE A 505 -13.39 25.62 -6.14
N GLN A 506 -13.52 26.32 -7.29
CA GLN A 506 -14.62 27.26 -7.52
C GLN A 506 -15.98 26.57 -7.50
N ASP A 507 -16.10 25.37 -8.06
CA ASP A 507 -17.34 24.60 -8.03
C ASP A 507 -17.70 24.10 -6.61
N ILE A 508 -16.69 23.82 -5.78
CA ILE A 508 -16.87 23.55 -4.34
C ILE A 508 -17.36 24.81 -3.61
N GLU A 509 -16.73 25.96 -3.86
CA GLU A 509 -17.15 27.25 -3.28
C GLU A 509 -18.58 27.61 -3.71
N GLN A 510 -18.92 27.41 -4.98
CA GLN A 510 -20.26 27.64 -5.50
C GLN A 510 -21.28 26.72 -4.82
N PHE A 511 -20.97 25.43 -4.69
CA PHE A 511 -21.83 24.49 -3.95
C PHE A 511 -22.04 24.92 -2.49
N ALA A 512 -20.98 25.36 -1.81
CA ALA A 512 -21.07 25.88 -0.45
C ALA A 512 -21.93 27.16 -0.37
N THR A 513 -21.78 28.05 -1.35
CA THR A 513 -22.57 29.29 -1.49
C THR A 513 -24.05 28.99 -1.68
N GLU A 514 -24.40 28.04 -2.56
CA GLU A 514 -25.78 27.57 -2.78
C GLU A 514 -26.42 26.97 -1.52
N LEU A 515 -25.61 26.35 -0.65
CA LEU A 515 -26.07 25.83 0.64
C LEU A 515 -26.26 26.95 1.68
N ALA A 516 -25.38 27.96 1.67
CA ALA A 516 -25.45 29.11 2.57
C ALA A 516 -26.61 30.05 2.20
N ASP A 517 -26.92 30.24 0.92
CA ASP A 517 -28.03 31.10 0.45
C ASP A 517 -29.40 30.60 0.90
N LYS A 518 -29.52 29.30 1.21
CA LYS A 518 -30.74 28.70 1.77
C LYS A 518 -30.88 28.94 3.28
N GLN A 519 -29.87 29.51 3.92
CA GLN A 519 -29.88 29.83 5.35
C GLN A 519 -30.30 31.28 5.59
N PRO A 520 -30.86 31.59 6.78
CA PRO A 520 -31.09 32.97 7.20
C PRO A 520 -29.81 33.82 7.09
N ARG A 521 -29.92 35.03 6.53
CA ARG A 521 -28.79 35.95 6.29
C ARG A 521 -27.98 36.34 7.55
N LYS A 522 -28.56 36.15 8.75
CA LYS A 522 -27.88 36.39 10.03
C LYS A 522 -26.82 35.35 10.38
N TYR A 523 -26.79 34.21 9.69
CA TYR A 523 -25.85 33.14 9.98
C TYR A 523 -24.57 33.30 9.15
N ASP A 524 -23.44 32.91 9.76
CA ASP A 524 -22.16 32.86 9.06
C ASP A 524 -22.24 31.97 7.82
N ARG A 525 -21.55 32.38 6.75
CA ARG A 525 -21.47 31.61 5.52
C ARG A 525 -20.21 30.75 5.57
N LEU A 526 -20.34 29.47 5.92
CA LEU A 526 -19.22 28.54 6.01
C LEU A 526 -18.95 27.81 4.69
N LEU A 527 -17.68 27.57 4.38
CA LEU A 527 -17.25 26.76 3.23
C LEU A 527 -17.71 25.30 3.36
N LEU A 528 -17.63 24.71 4.55
CA LEU A 528 -18.01 23.31 4.82
C LEU A 528 -18.96 23.20 6.01
N LYS A 529 -20.18 23.73 5.88
CA LYS A 529 -21.18 23.67 6.97
C LYS A 529 -21.68 22.25 7.26
N ARG A 530 -22.05 21.99 8.52
CA ARG A 530 -22.89 20.87 8.94
C ARG A 530 -24.28 21.34 9.39
N GLY A 531 -25.25 20.42 9.34
CA GLY A 531 -26.62 20.66 9.79
C GLY A 531 -27.60 21.16 8.71
N HIS A 532 -28.87 21.26 9.12
CA HIS A 532 -29.99 21.61 8.23
C HIS A 532 -30.05 23.12 7.91
N GLU A 533 -30.77 23.47 6.84
CA GLU A 533 -30.95 24.85 6.36
C GLU A 533 -31.56 25.78 7.43
N LYS A 534 -32.39 25.23 8.33
CA LYS A 534 -33.09 25.98 9.39
C LYS A 534 -32.30 26.13 10.70
N GLN A 535 -31.07 25.62 10.77
CA GLN A 535 -30.25 25.64 11.98
C GLN A 535 -29.02 26.54 11.76
N PRO A 536 -28.47 27.13 12.85
CA PRO A 536 -27.17 27.79 12.78
C PRO A 536 -26.12 26.83 12.21
N PRO A 537 -25.24 27.29 11.30
CA PRO A 537 -24.21 26.46 10.70
C PRO A 537 -23.20 26.05 11.76
N LYS A 538 -23.03 24.73 11.91
CA LYS A 538 -22.10 24.13 12.87
C LYS A 538 -20.91 23.51 12.16
N ASP A 539 -19.80 23.48 12.87
CA ASP A 539 -18.63 22.69 12.54
C ASP A 539 -18.82 21.23 13.01
N TRP A 540 -17.87 20.35 12.66
CA TRP A 540 -17.81 18.97 13.17
C TRP A 540 -16.91 18.85 14.41
N ASP A 541 -17.09 17.77 15.17
CA ASP A 541 -16.19 17.39 16.26
C ASP A 541 -14.88 16.79 15.71
N GLY A 542 -13.74 17.08 16.34
CA GLY A 542 -12.42 16.58 15.92
C GLY A 542 -11.83 17.29 14.69
N ILE A 543 -10.70 16.81 14.16
CA ILE A 543 -10.04 17.41 12.99
C ILE A 543 -10.79 17.10 11.70
N ASN A 544 -11.25 15.87 11.54
CA ASN A 544 -11.74 15.34 10.26
C ASN A 544 -13.22 14.92 10.37
N PRO A 545 -14.12 15.35 9.45
CA PRO A 545 -15.54 15.02 9.51
C PRO A 545 -15.90 13.67 8.86
N LEU A 546 -14.92 12.93 8.36
CA LEU A 546 -15.14 11.69 7.61
C LEU A 546 -15.35 10.53 8.60
N SER A 547 -16.24 9.60 8.27
CA SER A 547 -16.34 8.37 9.06
C SER A 547 -15.13 7.46 8.79
N SER A 548 -14.76 6.66 9.78
CA SER A 548 -13.64 5.71 9.72
C SER A 548 -13.76 4.68 8.58
N MET A 549 -14.96 4.49 8.02
CA MET A 549 -15.27 3.55 6.93
C MET A 549 -15.50 4.22 5.56
N LEU A 550 -15.43 5.55 5.48
CA LEU A 550 -15.81 6.27 4.27
C LEU A 550 -14.87 6.00 3.09
N MET A 551 -13.55 5.96 3.32
CA MET A 551 -12.58 5.66 2.27
C MET A 551 -12.82 4.28 1.65
N SER A 552 -13.10 3.28 2.50
CA SER A 552 -13.48 1.93 2.06
C SER A 552 -14.78 1.94 1.24
N THR A 553 -15.77 2.72 1.68
CA THR A 553 -17.05 2.89 0.95
C THR A 553 -16.85 3.48 -0.44
N TRP A 554 -15.89 4.40 -0.59
CA TRP A 554 -15.50 4.98 -1.87
C TRP A 554 -14.47 4.16 -2.65
N SER A 555 -14.14 2.94 -2.19
CA SER A 555 -13.14 2.09 -2.83
C SER A 555 -11.76 2.76 -2.99
N VAL A 556 -11.43 3.68 -2.07
CA VAL A 556 -10.10 4.24 -1.91
C VAL A 556 -9.28 3.23 -1.10
N ALA A 557 -8.15 2.80 -1.64
CA ALA A 557 -7.33 1.79 -1.00
C ALA A 557 -6.60 2.37 0.24
N PRO A 558 -6.17 1.51 1.18
CA PRO A 558 -5.24 1.93 2.23
C PRO A 558 -4.03 2.62 1.58
N ASP A 559 -3.47 3.62 2.27
CA ASP A 559 -2.32 4.41 1.82
C ASP A 559 -2.59 5.46 0.73
N GLU A 560 -3.77 5.47 0.11
CA GLU A 560 -4.12 6.46 -0.92
C GLU A 560 -4.59 7.79 -0.34
N TYR A 561 -5.37 7.78 0.75
CA TYR A 561 -5.83 9.01 1.41
C TYR A 561 -5.26 9.16 2.81
N PHE A 562 -5.38 8.11 3.63
CA PHE A 562 -4.75 8.00 4.95
C PHE A 562 -3.54 7.07 4.89
N ILE A 563 -2.52 7.35 5.69
CA ILE A 563 -1.33 6.51 5.83
C ILE A 563 -1.74 5.12 6.33
N SER A 564 -1.26 4.07 5.66
CA SER A 564 -1.56 2.69 6.06
C SER A 564 -0.71 2.23 7.25
N LEU A 565 -1.32 2.13 8.42
CA LEU A 565 -0.67 1.64 9.65
C LEU A 565 -0.42 0.12 9.67
N GLN A 566 0.82 -0.33 9.46
CA GLN A 566 1.21 -1.74 9.49
C GLN A 566 2.61 -1.98 10.11
N SER A 567 2.76 -3.02 10.92
CA SER A 567 4.06 -3.43 11.49
C SER A 567 5.10 -3.77 10.42
N SER A 568 4.68 -4.34 9.29
CA SER A 568 5.61 -4.63 8.19
C SER A 568 6.23 -3.37 7.57
N ARG A 569 5.51 -2.24 7.55
CA ARG A 569 6.03 -0.98 7.00
C ARG A 569 7.02 -0.35 7.97
N TRP A 570 6.75 -0.40 9.27
CA TRP A 570 7.71 -0.03 10.32
C TRP A 570 8.99 -0.84 10.19
N ARG A 571 8.88 -2.16 10.06
CA ARG A 571 10.02 -3.06 9.90
C ARG A 571 10.84 -2.80 8.65
N GLU A 572 10.18 -2.58 7.52
CA GLU A 572 10.86 -2.26 6.25
C GLU A 572 11.63 -0.93 6.37
N MET A 573 10.99 0.11 6.92
CA MET A 573 11.64 1.40 7.13
C MET A 573 12.88 1.28 8.04
N THR A 574 12.75 0.68 9.23
CA THR A 574 13.91 0.51 10.12
C THR A 574 14.99 -0.36 9.49
N SER A 575 14.59 -1.37 8.71
CA SER A 575 15.52 -2.20 7.96
C SER A 575 16.31 -1.39 6.95
N ASN A 576 15.65 -0.51 6.20
CA ASN A 576 16.30 0.32 5.18
C ASN A 576 17.27 1.33 5.82
N GLN A 577 16.86 2.00 6.90
CA GLN A 577 17.73 2.90 7.67
C GLN A 577 18.95 2.15 8.21
N THR A 578 18.73 1.04 8.92
CA THR A 578 19.82 0.23 9.51
C THR A 578 20.74 -0.37 8.44
N TYR A 579 20.20 -0.79 7.30
CA TYR A 579 21.00 -1.31 6.19
C TYR A 579 21.91 -0.23 5.62
N THR A 580 21.39 0.99 5.47
CA THR A 580 22.12 2.14 4.93
C THR A 580 23.32 2.49 5.80
N ASP A 581 23.12 2.49 7.12
CA ASP A 581 24.15 2.95 8.06
C ASP A 581 25.11 1.84 8.48
N TYR A 582 24.63 0.60 8.60
CA TYR A 582 25.37 -0.49 9.27
C TYR A 582 25.38 -1.83 8.50
N GLY A 583 24.75 -1.88 7.34
CA GLY A 583 24.73 -3.05 6.48
C GLY A 583 23.93 -4.25 6.98
N LYS A 584 24.04 -5.35 6.24
CA LYS A 584 23.18 -6.55 6.37
C LYS A 584 23.29 -7.28 7.71
N GLY A 585 24.48 -7.32 8.32
CA GLY A 585 24.70 -8.01 9.61
C GLY A 585 23.91 -7.36 10.74
N SER A 586 23.87 -6.03 10.77
CA SER A 586 23.12 -5.25 11.74
C SER A 586 21.62 -5.40 11.56
N VAL A 587 21.14 -5.42 10.30
CA VAL A 587 19.73 -5.75 10.00
C VAL A 587 19.35 -7.14 10.49
N GLN A 588 20.25 -8.12 10.37
CA GLN A 588 20.02 -9.48 10.88
C GLN A 588 19.88 -9.51 12.40
N SER A 589 20.76 -8.80 13.09
CA SER A 589 20.70 -8.66 14.55
C SER A 589 19.44 -7.94 15.01
N LEU A 590 19.07 -6.84 14.34
CA LEU A 590 17.88 -6.05 14.66
C LEU A 590 16.58 -6.84 14.43
N LEU A 591 16.40 -7.40 13.22
CA LEU A 591 15.15 -8.03 12.82
C LEU A 591 15.00 -9.48 13.30
N GLN A 592 16.10 -10.11 13.72
CA GLN A 592 16.19 -11.52 14.15
C GLN A 592 15.49 -12.46 13.17
N ASN A 593 15.79 -12.26 11.89
CA ASN A 593 15.33 -13.08 10.79
C ASN A 593 16.48 -13.94 10.25
N LEU A 594 16.17 -15.08 9.64
CA LEU A 594 17.15 -15.87 8.89
C LEU A 594 17.75 -15.04 7.76
N LEU A 595 19.04 -15.25 7.45
CA LEU A 595 19.74 -14.55 6.38
C LEU A 595 19.00 -14.65 5.04
N GLN A 596 18.47 -15.84 4.71
CA GLN A 596 17.65 -16.06 3.50
C GLN A 596 16.38 -15.18 3.46
N THR A 597 15.75 -14.94 4.61
CA THR A 597 14.57 -14.08 4.72
C THR A 597 14.96 -12.62 4.50
N ILE A 598 16.13 -12.21 5.01
CA ILE A 598 16.69 -10.88 4.77
C ILE A 598 17.01 -10.73 3.28
N ASP A 599 17.74 -11.69 2.70
CA ASP A 599 18.04 -11.73 1.25
C ASP A 599 16.82 -11.61 0.36
N LYS A 600 15.72 -12.23 0.77
CA LYS A 600 14.48 -12.23 0.00
C LYS A 600 13.62 -10.98 0.20
N HIS A 601 13.62 -10.38 1.38
CA HIS A 601 12.64 -9.37 1.76
C HIS A 601 13.21 -8.01 2.12
N TYR A 602 14.49 -7.92 2.49
CA TYR A 602 15.10 -6.74 3.13
C TYR A 602 16.52 -6.42 2.61
N ALA A 603 17.15 -7.28 1.81
CA ALA A 603 18.58 -7.18 1.46
C ALA A 603 18.93 -6.20 0.35
N ASN A 604 17.95 -5.44 -0.11
CA ASN A 604 18.14 -4.44 -1.13
C ASN A 604 17.75 -3.06 -0.57
N GLY A 605 18.22 -2.70 0.63
CA GLY A 605 17.93 -1.42 1.33
C GLY A 605 17.70 -0.24 0.39
N ASP A 606 16.73 0.64 0.64
CA ASP A 606 16.07 1.51 -0.35
C ASP A 606 16.43 1.24 -1.84
N PRO A 607 15.54 0.60 -2.62
CA PRO A 607 15.74 0.32 -4.05
C PRO A 607 16.15 1.53 -4.91
N ARG A 608 15.94 2.77 -4.43
CA ARG A 608 16.42 4.00 -5.06
C ARG A 608 17.90 4.30 -4.74
N LEU A 609 18.37 4.00 -3.52
CA LEU A 609 19.76 4.20 -3.06
C LEU A 609 20.67 3.05 -3.50
N ASN A 610 20.21 1.80 -3.41
CA ASN A 610 20.66 0.75 -4.33
C ASN A 610 20.35 1.20 -5.76
N LYS A 611 20.70 0.53 -6.85
CA LYS A 611 20.75 1.22 -8.18
C LYS A 611 21.77 2.37 -8.20
N ILE A 612 21.62 3.47 -7.45
CA ILE A 612 22.63 4.55 -7.36
C ILE A 612 23.96 3.99 -6.84
N ILE A 613 23.98 3.34 -5.68
CA ILE A 613 25.17 2.75 -5.05
C ILE A 613 25.75 1.62 -5.92
N ILE A 614 24.91 0.76 -6.50
CA ILE A 614 25.37 -0.35 -7.36
C ILE A 614 26.03 0.20 -8.63
N SER A 615 25.42 1.21 -9.23
CA SER A 615 25.96 1.92 -10.39
C SER A 615 27.33 2.52 -10.07
N GLN A 616 27.47 3.21 -8.93
CA GLN A 616 28.73 3.80 -8.47
C GLN A 616 29.80 2.74 -8.13
N ALA A 617 29.41 1.64 -7.48
CA ALA A 617 30.34 0.57 -7.08
C ALA A 617 30.91 -0.20 -8.29
N ILE A 618 30.10 -0.46 -9.32
CA ILE A 618 30.55 -1.09 -10.57
C ILE A 618 31.62 -0.22 -11.26
N GLN A 619 31.45 1.11 -11.26
CA GLN A 619 32.43 2.04 -11.83
C GLN A 619 33.73 2.12 -11.02
N VAL A 620 33.66 2.04 -9.69
CA VAL A 620 34.88 1.98 -8.85
C VAL A 620 35.65 0.69 -9.12
N MET A 621 34.95 -0.43 -9.28
CA MET A 621 35.56 -1.72 -9.65
C MET A 621 36.19 -1.71 -11.05
N GLN A 622 35.58 -1.03 -12.03
CA GLN A 622 36.14 -0.88 -13.37
C GLN A 622 37.38 0.01 -13.42
N ASN A 623 37.51 0.98 -12.51
CA ASN A 623 38.66 1.89 -12.43
C ASN A 623 39.77 1.38 -11.48
N LEU A 624 39.63 0.19 -10.90
CA LEU A 624 40.68 -0.47 -10.14
C LEU A 624 41.65 -1.20 -11.10
N SER A 625 42.89 -0.72 -11.17
CA SER A 625 44.02 -1.37 -11.87
C SER A 625 45.16 -1.62 -10.88
N GLU A 626 46.14 -2.48 -11.21
CA GLU A 626 47.25 -2.86 -10.30
C GLU A 626 48.00 -1.65 -9.69
N ASP A 627 48.03 -0.52 -10.38
CA ASP A 627 48.70 0.72 -9.95
C ASP A 627 47.78 1.80 -9.32
N LYS A 628 46.46 1.57 -9.19
CA LYS A 628 45.51 2.58 -8.66
C LYS A 628 44.93 2.20 -7.31
N SER A 629 45.05 3.10 -6.34
CA SER A 629 44.45 2.89 -5.01
C SER A 629 42.92 3.07 -5.05
N LEU A 630 42.22 2.36 -4.16
CA LEU A 630 40.76 2.48 -4.00
C LEU A 630 40.30 3.92 -3.76
N GLY A 631 41.12 4.73 -3.05
CA GLY A 631 40.84 6.15 -2.82
C GLY A 631 40.88 6.98 -4.10
N GLN A 632 41.84 6.72 -4.99
CA GLN A 632 41.95 7.38 -6.30
C GLN A 632 40.83 6.95 -7.24
N ALA A 633 40.48 5.67 -7.29
CA ALA A 633 39.36 5.16 -8.09
C ALA A 633 38.01 5.77 -7.64
N LYS A 634 37.79 5.92 -6.32
CA LYS A 634 36.60 6.63 -5.78
C LYS A 634 36.58 8.10 -6.17
N SER A 635 37.70 8.80 -6.06
CA SER A 635 37.78 10.23 -6.41
C SER A 635 37.62 10.48 -7.92
N GLU A 636 38.16 9.61 -8.77
CA GLU A 636 37.95 9.64 -10.23
C GLU A 636 36.48 9.37 -10.58
N VAL A 637 35.83 8.37 -9.98
CA VAL A 637 34.40 8.08 -10.19
C VAL A 637 33.55 9.28 -9.78
N THR A 638 33.79 9.89 -8.61
CA THR A 638 33.09 11.11 -8.18
C THR A 638 33.30 12.29 -9.13
N THR A 639 34.46 12.39 -9.77
CA THR A 639 34.79 13.45 -10.73
C THR A 639 34.24 13.17 -12.15
N ARG A 640 34.03 11.88 -12.48
CA ARG A 640 33.59 11.39 -13.80
C ARG A 640 32.06 11.21 -13.91
N LEU A 641 31.34 11.14 -12.78
CA LEU A 641 29.89 10.91 -12.76
C LEU A 641 29.06 12.10 -13.25
N GLY A 642 28.70 12.04 -14.53
CA GLY A 642 27.48 12.63 -15.08
C GLY A 642 27.58 14.08 -15.56
N ILE A 643 26.79 14.39 -16.59
CA ILE A 643 26.52 15.77 -16.99
C ILE A 643 25.71 16.40 -15.84
N THR A 644 26.26 17.41 -15.19
CA THR A 644 25.59 18.07 -14.05
C THR A 644 24.22 18.64 -14.46
N MET A 645 23.18 18.28 -13.71
CA MET A 645 21.80 18.70 -13.98
C MET A 645 21.57 20.12 -13.44
N LEU A 646 21.07 21.00 -14.28
CA LEU A 646 20.59 22.32 -13.88
C LEU A 646 19.17 22.19 -13.36
N ALA A 647 18.95 22.70 -12.14
CA ALA A 647 17.62 22.80 -11.57
C ALA A 647 16.73 23.71 -12.44
N HIS A 648 15.43 23.40 -12.48
CA HIS A 648 14.45 24.10 -13.30
C HIS A 648 14.49 25.63 -13.11
N ASP A 649 14.62 26.12 -11.87
CA ASP A 649 14.64 27.56 -11.57
C ASP A 649 15.90 28.27 -12.09
N GLU A 650 17.06 27.59 -12.05
CA GLU A 650 18.31 28.11 -12.60
C GLU A 650 18.26 28.14 -14.13
N TRP A 651 17.67 27.12 -14.75
CA TRP A 651 17.47 27.05 -16.18
C TRP A 651 16.50 28.14 -16.68
N ARG A 652 15.41 28.39 -15.95
CA ARG A 652 14.45 29.46 -16.27
C ARG A 652 15.09 30.84 -16.23
N LYS A 653 15.96 31.12 -15.26
CA LYS A 653 16.75 32.36 -15.21
C LYS A 653 17.64 32.50 -16.44
N LYS A 654 18.35 31.43 -16.83
CA LYS A 654 19.20 31.43 -18.04
C LYS A 654 18.40 31.62 -19.33
N GLN A 655 17.20 31.03 -19.44
CA GLN A 655 16.32 31.27 -20.59
C GLN A 655 15.86 32.73 -20.68
N GLN A 656 15.53 33.35 -19.54
CA GLN A 656 15.04 34.73 -19.49
C GLN A 656 16.14 35.77 -19.74
N HIS A 657 17.32 35.58 -19.13
CA HIS A 657 18.42 36.54 -19.20
C HIS A 657 19.33 36.33 -20.41
N GLU A 658 19.57 35.09 -20.83
CA GLU A 658 20.60 34.75 -21.82
C GLU A 658 20.01 34.14 -23.11
N LYS A 659 18.67 33.98 -23.20
CA LYS A 659 17.98 33.25 -24.28
C LYS A 659 18.57 31.85 -24.52
N ALA A 660 19.04 31.21 -23.44
CA ALA A 660 19.68 29.92 -23.48
C ALA A 660 18.77 28.85 -24.11
N LYS A 661 19.36 27.96 -24.93
CA LYS A 661 18.66 26.84 -25.58
C LYS A 661 19.38 25.52 -25.29
N THR A 662 18.63 24.42 -25.29
CA THR A 662 19.20 23.08 -25.31
C THR A 662 19.54 22.66 -26.73
N ASN A 663 20.59 21.85 -26.86
CA ASN A 663 20.97 21.21 -28.11
C ASN A 663 19.95 20.11 -28.51
N PRO A 664 20.10 19.46 -29.67
CA PRO A 664 19.21 18.38 -30.12
C PRO A 664 19.09 17.21 -29.13
N ASN A 665 20.12 16.95 -28.33
CA ASN A 665 20.15 15.87 -27.33
C ASN A 665 19.58 16.30 -25.97
N GLY A 666 19.04 17.53 -25.87
CA GLY A 666 18.43 18.02 -24.63
C GLY A 666 19.42 18.60 -23.61
N VAL A 667 20.70 18.76 -23.96
CA VAL A 667 21.76 19.26 -23.07
C VAL A 667 22.05 20.73 -23.36
N HIS A 668 22.36 21.51 -22.34
CA HIS A 668 22.80 22.89 -22.44
C HIS A 668 24.33 22.99 -22.29
N CYS A 669 24.98 23.88 -23.05
CA CYS A 669 26.39 24.22 -22.85
C CYS A 669 26.65 25.65 -23.36
N ASN A 670 27.84 26.17 -23.08
CA ASN A 670 28.33 27.47 -23.58
C ASN A 670 28.82 27.42 -25.04
N GLY A 671 28.64 26.29 -25.74
CA GLY A 671 29.06 26.11 -27.13
C GLY A 671 30.57 25.92 -27.33
N GLN A 672 31.35 25.80 -26.25
CA GLN A 672 32.78 25.49 -26.29
C GLN A 672 33.01 24.08 -25.70
N GLN A 673 33.74 23.25 -26.44
CA GLN A 673 34.09 21.90 -26.01
C GLN A 673 35.24 21.93 -24.98
N SER A 674 35.05 21.24 -23.86
CA SER A 674 36.04 21.10 -22.79
C SER A 674 36.09 19.65 -22.32
N ILE A 675 36.99 18.84 -22.89
CA ILE A 675 37.16 17.41 -22.57
C ILE A 675 38.41 17.24 -21.70
N MET A 676 38.28 16.58 -20.54
CA MET A 676 39.40 16.39 -19.58
C MET A 676 40.49 15.44 -20.10
N ASP A 677 40.09 14.34 -20.74
CA ASP A 677 40.99 13.24 -21.13
C ASP A 677 41.11 13.09 -22.67
N GLY A 678 40.99 14.17 -23.45
CA GLY A 678 40.96 14.08 -24.92
C GLY A 678 41.23 15.39 -25.67
N LYS A 679 41.38 15.31 -27.00
CA LYS A 679 41.56 16.50 -27.86
C LYS A 679 40.21 17.18 -28.12
N ASN A 680 40.16 18.50 -27.97
CA ASN A 680 39.02 19.31 -28.40
C ASN A 680 39.00 19.41 -29.93
N THR A 681 38.15 18.62 -30.57
CA THR A 681 37.96 18.52 -32.03
C THR A 681 37.21 19.71 -32.62
N GLN A 682 36.47 20.47 -31.81
CA GLN A 682 35.79 21.71 -32.26
C GLN A 682 36.78 22.72 -32.90
N ARG A 683 38.01 22.82 -32.39
CA ARG A 683 39.01 23.78 -32.92
C ARG A 683 39.48 23.38 -34.32
N GLU A 684 39.61 22.09 -34.60
CA GLU A 684 39.95 21.56 -35.92
C GLU A 684 38.80 21.77 -36.92
N THR A 685 37.56 21.52 -36.49
CA THR A 685 36.35 21.81 -37.29
C THR A 685 36.22 23.30 -37.63
N ASN A 686 36.42 24.19 -36.67
CA ASN A 686 36.40 25.65 -36.88
C ASN A 686 37.54 26.13 -37.79
N ASN A 687 38.74 25.56 -37.64
CA ASN A 687 39.89 25.87 -38.51
C ASN A 687 39.68 25.39 -39.95
N SER A 688 39.09 24.20 -40.13
CA SER A 688 38.77 23.64 -41.46
C SER A 688 37.72 24.48 -42.20
N MET A 689 36.69 24.95 -41.48
CA MET A 689 35.65 25.82 -42.05
C MET A 689 36.00 27.31 -42.04
N LYS A 690 37.14 27.71 -41.47
CA LYS A 690 37.61 29.10 -41.32
C LYS A 690 36.57 30.04 -40.68
N LEU A 691 35.72 29.51 -39.80
CA LEU A 691 34.65 30.25 -39.12
C LEU A 691 34.61 29.86 -37.64
N ILE A 692 34.32 30.83 -36.76
CA ILE A 692 34.12 30.56 -35.32
C ILE A 692 32.68 30.07 -35.14
N LEU A 693 32.48 28.76 -35.13
CA LEU A 693 31.16 28.14 -35.00
C LEU A 693 30.95 27.56 -33.59
N PRO A 694 29.71 27.60 -33.06
CA PRO A 694 29.32 26.88 -31.85
C PRO A 694 29.51 25.36 -32.02
N CYS A 695 29.79 24.64 -30.94
CA CYS A 695 29.97 23.20 -30.98
C CYS A 695 28.72 22.49 -31.54
N THR A 696 28.92 21.62 -32.53
CA THR A 696 27.89 20.79 -33.15
C THR A 696 28.08 19.29 -32.87
N GLU A 697 29.08 18.93 -32.07
CA GLU A 697 29.45 17.55 -31.72
C GLU A 697 28.67 17.09 -30.49
N TYR A 698 27.34 17.05 -30.61
CA TYR A 698 26.44 16.80 -29.49
C TYR A 698 26.55 15.39 -28.91
N ASP A 699 27.07 14.45 -29.69
CA ASP A 699 27.39 13.10 -29.27
C ASP A 699 28.59 13.04 -28.29
N MET A 700 29.43 14.07 -28.26
CA MET A 700 30.55 14.21 -27.33
C MET A 700 30.18 14.92 -26.02
N CYS A 701 28.91 15.35 -25.85
CA CYS A 701 28.47 16.04 -24.64
C CYS A 701 28.66 15.22 -23.36
N TYR A 702 28.62 13.89 -23.45
CA TYR A 702 28.83 12.99 -22.32
C TYR A 702 30.24 13.07 -21.69
N LYS A 703 31.25 13.56 -22.44
CA LYS A 703 32.63 13.76 -21.98
C LYS A 703 32.99 15.25 -21.75
N CYS A 704 32.05 16.15 -21.96
CA CYS A 704 32.30 17.59 -21.97
C CYS A 704 31.96 18.22 -20.62
N GLN A 705 32.94 18.86 -19.97
CA GLN A 705 32.74 19.56 -18.70
C GLN A 705 31.83 20.79 -18.81
N SER A 706 31.67 21.35 -20.01
CA SER A 706 30.78 22.48 -20.27
C SER A 706 29.33 22.04 -20.48
N ALA A 707 29.07 20.73 -20.59
CA ALA A 707 27.73 20.20 -20.73
C ALA A 707 27.00 20.24 -19.38
N ARG A 708 25.74 20.66 -19.44
CA ARG A 708 24.80 20.70 -18.32
C ARG A 708 23.47 20.12 -18.77
N ALA A 709 22.98 19.10 -18.09
CA ALA A 709 21.65 18.59 -18.33
C ALA A 709 20.61 19.58 -17.79
N VAL A 710 19.38 19.48 -18.25
CA VAL A 710 18.33 20.44 -17.92
C VAL A 710 17.11 19.69 -17.43
N ASP A 711 16.70 19.99 -16.20
CA ASP A 711 15.51 19.42 -15.58
C ASP A 711 14.23 20.08 -16.11
N GLU A 712 13.92 19.82 -17.38
CA GLU A 712 12.76 20.33 -18.12
C GLU A 712 12.19 19.23 -19.03
N VAL A 713 10.86 19.09 -19.07
CA VAL A 713 10.16 18.01 -19.79
C VAL A 713 10.62 17.86 -21.24
N GLN A 714 10.76 18.96 -21.98
CA GLN A 714 11.20 18.93 -23.38
C GLN A 714 12.70 18.60 -23.54
N ALA A 715 13.54 18.95 -22.58
CA ALA A 715 14.96 18.61 -22.60
C ALA A 715 15.15 17.11 -22.32
N ILE A 716 14.45 16.59 -21.30
CA ILE A 716 14.47 15.16 -20.95
C ILE A 716 13.83 14.30 -22.04
N TYR A 717 12.74 14.75 -22.69
CA TYR A 717 12.14 14.04 -23.81
C TYR A 717 13.09 13.92 -25.02
N LYS A 718 13.87 14.97 -25.32
CA LYS A 718 14.92 14.90 -26.35
C LYS A 718 16.03 13.93 -25.96
N LEU A 719 16.46 13.94 -24.70
CA LEU A 719 17.52 13.05 -24.21
C LEU A 719 17.11 11.57 -24.26
N ILE A 720 15.88 11.25 -23.81
CA ILE A 720 15.28 9.90 -23.95
C ILE A 720 15.25 9.49 -25.42
N SER A 721 14.80 10.38 -26.31
CA SER A 721 14.73 10.11 -27.74
C SER A 721 16.12 9.86 -28.33
N PHE A 722 17.15 10.57 -27.87
CA PHE A 722 18.52 10.40 -28.34
C PHE A 722 19.12 9.06 -27.89
N ILE A 723 18.91 8.68 -26.63
CA ILE A 723 19.31 7.37 -26.10
C ILE A 723 18.65 6.24 -26.89
N ASP A 724 17.35 6.36 -27.19
CA ASP A 724 16.62 5.35 -27.97
C ASP A 724 17.18 5.20 -29.39
N VAL A 725 17.57 6.30 -30.05
CA VAL A 725 18.24 6.27 -31.36
C VAL A 725 19.64 5.65 -31.25
N LEU A 726 20.41 5.94 -30.21
CA LEU A 726 21.73 5.31 -29.98
C LEU A 726 21.60 3.80 -29.78
N LYS A 727 20.58 3.33 -29.03
CA LYS A 727 20.31 1.90 -28.84
C LYS A 727 19.99 1.20 -30.16
N GLU A 728 19.12 1.79 -30.98
CA GLU A 728 18.84 1.24 -32.31
C GLU A 728 20.09 1.21 -33.20
N ALA A 729 20.96 2.22 -33.10
CA ALA A 729 22.20 2.28 -33.86
C ALA A 729 23.18 1.15 -33.46
N VAL A 730 23.26 0.80 -32.17
CA VAL A 730 24.05 -0.35 -31.71
C VAL A 730 23.52 -1.68 -32.27
N ASP A 731 22.20 -1.83 -32.34
CA ASP A 731 21.58 -3.05 -32.91
C ASP A 731 21.89 -3.20 -34.40
N GLN A 732 22.01 -2.08 -35.13
CA GLN A 732 22.32 -2.06 -36.57
C GLN A 732 23.82 -2.17 -36.89
N TYR A 733 24.71 -1.69 -36.00
CA TYR A 733 26.17 -1.67 -36.19
C TYR A 733 26.91 -2.37 -35.02
N PRO A 734 26.83 -3.70 -34.93
CA PRO A 734 27.29 -4.47 -33.77
C PRO A 734 28.82 -4.54 -33.55
N ASN A 735 29.62 -3.93 -34.43
CA ASN A 735 31.09 -3.91 -34.33
C ASN A 735 31.64 -2.66 -33.60
N GLU A 736 30.80 -1.65 -33.33
CA GLU A 736 31.14 -0.34 -32.72
C GLU A 736 30.72 -0.26 -31.22
N LYS A 737 30.65 -1.41 -30.53
CA LYS A 737 29.88 -1.56 -29.27
C LYS A 737 30.34 -0.69 -28.10
N GLU A 738 31.63 -0.62 -27.83
CA GLU A 738 32.10 -0.18 -26.50
C GLU A 738 31.93 1.33 -26.27
N GLN A 739 32.24 2.17 -27.27
CA GLN A 739 32.13 3.62 -27.14
C GLN A 739 30.68 4.11 -27.14
N VAL A 740 29.79 3.45 -27.90
CA VAL A 740 28.38 3.82 -27.95
C VAL A 740 27.64 3.36 -26.69
N HIS A 741 28.00 2.20 -26.13
CA HIS A 741 27.51 1.77 -24.82
C HIS A 741 27.93 2.73 -23.70
N GLU A 742 29.17 3.24 -23.72
CA GLU A 742 29.62 4.29 -22.79
C GLU A 742 28.76 5.57 -22.91
N LYS A 743 28.50 6.03 -24.14
CA LYS A 743 27.64 7.19 -24.42
C LYS A 743 26.22 6.98 -23.86
N ILE A 744 25.59 5.85 -24.18
CA ILE A 744 24.24 5.50 -23.72
C ILE A 744 24.19 5.51 -22.19
N TYR A 745 25.16 4.85 -21.56
CA TYR A 745 25.22 4.73 -20.11
C TYR A 745 25.29 6.09 -19.40
N VAL A 746 26.15 7.00 -19.86
CA VAL A 746 26.29 8.33 -19.24
C VAL A 746 25.03 9.18 -19.42
N PHE A 747 24.37 9.10 -20.58
CA PHE A 747 23.11 9.81 -20.81
C PHE A 747 21.95 9.21 -20.01
N GLU A 748 21.88 7.88 -19.86
CA GLU A 748 20.90 7.23 -18.98
C GLU A 748 21.11 7.60 -17.51
N PHE A 749 22.36 7.62 -17.04
CA PHE A 749 22.68 8.09 -15.70
C PHE A 749 22.29 9.57 -15.49
N THR A 750 22.45 10.39 -16.53
CA THR A 750 22.01 11.79 -16.50
C THR A 750 20.48 11.90 -16.36
N LEU A 751 19.71 10.97 -16.93
CA LEU A 751 18.25 10.93 -16.75
C LEU A 751 17.82 10.65 -15.31
N ASP A 752 18.60 9.84 -14.56
CA ASP A 752 18.31 9.54 -13.16
C ASP A 752 18.38 10.79 -12.26
N GLY A 753 19.03 11.86 -12.72
CA GLY A 753 19.07 13.15 -12.05
C GLY A 753 17.87 14.07 -12.32
N ALA A 754 16.94 13.68 -13.20
CA ALA A 754 15.75 14.49 -13.50
C ALA A 754 14.71 14.35 -12.36
N SER A 755 13.95 15.42 -12.11
CA SER A 755 12.83 15.38 -11.17
C SER A 755 11.77 14.38 -11.65
N GLN A 756 11.13 13.70 -10.70
CA GLN A 756 10.24 12.57 -10.99
C GLN A 756 9.08 12.96 -11.91
N ASP A 757 8.48 14.13 -11.67
CA ASP A 757 7.41 14.71 -12.49
C ASP A 757 7.89 15.00 -13.92
N VAL A 758 9.07 15.60 -14.07
CA VAL A 758 9.68 15.90 -15.37
C VAL A 758 9.95 14.63 -16.17
N TYR A 759 10.51 13.61 -15.51
CA TYR A 759 10.82 12.33 -16.14
C TYR A 759 9.56 11.57 -16.56
N GLU A 760 8.55 11.50 -15.69
CA GLU A 760 7.28 10.83 -15.99
C GLU A 760 6.53 11.50 -17.16
N GLU A 761 6.48 12.84 -17.19
CA GLU A 761 5.88 13.58 -18.30
C GLU A 761 6.65 13.38 -19.61
N ALA A 762 7.98 13.39 -19.57
CA ALA A 762 8.81 13.15 -20.73
C ALA A 762 8.65 11.73 -21.30
N ILE A 763 8.56 10.71 -20.44
CA ILE A 763 8.26 9.33 -20.82
C ILE A 763 6.84 9.21 -21.39
N ALA A 764 5.87 9.92 -20.82
CA ALA A 764 4.50 9.95 -21.36
C ALA A 764 4.47 10.54 -22.77
N LEU A 765 5.23 11.62 -23.03
CA LEU A 765 5.38 12.20 -24.37
C LEU A 765 6.04 11.23 -25.35
N PHE A 766 7.10 10.54 -24.93
CA PHE A 766 7.78 9.54 -25.73
C PHE A 766 6.85 8.37 -26.10
N ASN A 767 6.11 7.83 -25.13
CA ASN A 767 5.15 6.75 -25.37
C ASN A 767 3.99 7.18 -26.27
N LYS A 768 3.57 8.45 -26.20
CA LYS A 768 2.45 8.97 -26.99
C LYS A 768 2.84 9.34 -28.42
N ASN A 769 3.96 10.03 -28.59
CA ASN A 769 4.36 10.65 -29.86
C ASN A 769 5.52 9.91 -30.55
N GLY A 770 6.12 8.91 -29.90
CA GLY A 770 7.38 8.33 -30.34
C GLY A 770 8.56 9.27 -30.09
N ARG A 771 9.62 9.14 -30.90
CA ARG A 771 10.82 9.97 -30.80
C ARG A 771 10.53 11.45 -31.05
N HIS A 772 11.22 12.29 -30.31
CA HIS A 772 11.13 13.73 -30.48
C HIS A 772 11.55 14.13 -31.91
N PRO A 773 10.79 14.97 -32.65
CA PRO A 773 11.02 15.24 -34.09
C PRO A 773 12.39 15.81 -34.46
N ARG A 774 13.09 16.41 -33.49
CA ARG A 774 14.46 16.95 -33.67
C ARG A 774 15.56 15.89 -33.53
N VAL A 775 15.23 14.67 -33.15
CA VAL A 775 16.18 13.57 -32.96
C VAL A 775 15.90 12.51 -34.03
N SER A 776 16.90 12.21 -34.86
CA SER A 776 16.77 11.28 -35.98
C SER A 776 17.95 10.32 -36.04
N MET A 777 17.80 9.21 -36.78
CA MET A 777 18.85 8.20 -36.95
C MET A 777 20.17 8.77 -37.47
N ASN A 778 20.11 9.81 -38.30
CA ASN A 778 21.29 10.50 -38.81
C ASN A 778 22.16 11.10 -37.68
N HIS A 779 21.57 11.45 -36.53
CA HIS A 779 22.32 11.96 -35.38
C HIS A 779 23.13 10.87 -34.67
N ALA A 780 22.67 9.62 -34.67
CA ALA A 780 23.42 8.49 -34.10
C ALA A 780 24.42 7.89 -35.08
N ILE A 781 24.12 7.90 -36.38
CA ILE A 781 25.06 7.47 -37.43
C ILE A 781 26.30 8.36 -37.44
N LEU A 782 26.15 9.68 -37.30
CA LEU A 782 27.31 10.59 -37.15
C LEU A 782 28.14 10.32 -35.88
N ALA A 783 27.52 9.77 -34.84
CA ALA A 783 28.18 9.41 -33.58
C ALA A 783 28.92 8.05 -33.62
N LEU A 784 28.70 7.26 -34.69
CA LEU A 784 29.34 5.97 -34.97
C LEU A 784 30.56 6.09 -35.89
N TYR A 785 30.57 7.05 -36.84
CA TYR A 785 31.62 7.18 -37.86
C TYR A 785 32.67 8.28 -37.56
N ARG A 786 32.74 8.75 -36.31
CA ARG A 786 33.73 9.71 -35.81
C ARG A 786 34.50 9.08 -34.65
#